data_AF-A0A838EFJ7-F1
#
_entry.id   AF-A0A838EFJ7-F1
#
_cell.length_a   1.000
_cell.length_b   1.000
_cell.length_c   1.000
_cell.angle_alpha   90.00
_cell.angle_beta   90.00
_cell.angle_gamma   90.00
#
_symmetry.space_group_name_H-M   'P 1'
#
loop_
_entity.id
_entity.type
_entity.pdbx_description
1 polymer ?
#
loop_
_entity_poly.entity_id
_entity_poly.type
_entity_poly.pdbx_seq_one_letter_code
_entity_poly.pdbx_strand_id
1 'polypeptide(L)'
;MTKRIIRSTWQVAAVLILMATSFIGAQHILAAPAKPAAASAATSTYTQRFLTLYNQIKNPANGYFSPLGIPYHSVETLIVEAPDYGHETTSEAFSFWLELEATYGQNTGNWTPFNNAWATMEQYIIPSHADQPTNAGYNPSSPAQYAPESNNLSDYPTQLTTSVTAGQDPLYSELTSTYGTSDVYGMSWLIDTDNWYGYGHCGDGTTKPSYINSYQRGPSESVWKTVVQPSCETFKWGRNDGTGFLTLFQTAAAGGGAYAQQWRYTDAPDADARAVQAAFWAYTWASAQGKASSVAATVAKAAKMGDYLRYSMYDKYFKQMGCNTPSCPAGVGKNSSSYLLNWYYAWGGAMPASGSWAWRIGASAAHQGYQNPLAAWALSTVPALKPLSPTASTDWATSLQRQLQFYQWLQSSEGAIAGGAENGLDGHYGAFPAGTNTFYGMGYDFEPQYHDPPSNQWFGFQAWSMERVAEYYYQTGNTTAKAILDKWVAWATSQTTLNADGTYSIPSTLNWSGQPANSVSATVAPVANPGLHVTVVNTSNDVGVAAAFAKTLEFYSAKSGNAASLTLAEALLDRMAAKYTDTIGISNPEVRTDYSQFNDSVVIPAGWVGTNAQGATLNSSTTFLTERPKYLQDPAFPKVQSYLNGGAAPTFTYHRFWAQADIAMANADIGILFGGTGTTPTPTTTGTTPTPTTGVTPTPTTGVTPTPTTGATPTPTTGVTPTPTPITGATCKVTYSVNQWPGGFTGGLTITNTGTTALSSWRLTFTFPGTQQITQGWNGVFAQTGANVTVTNASWNGSLPAGASVNPGFNGSWSGSNPSPTSFSLNGSKCS
;
A
#
# COMPACT_ATOMS: atom_id res chain seq x y z
N MET A 1 -38.10 67.39 23.18
CA MET A 1 -38.18 67.72 24.63
C MET A 1 -38.51 66.47 25.43
N THR A 2 -38.06 66.40 26.67
CA THR A 2 -37.79 65.16 27.44
C THR A 2 -38.96 64.69 28.33
N LYS A 3 -39.12 63.36 28.51
CA LYS A 3 -39.68 62.59 29.67
C LYS A 3 -39.84 61.12 29.21
N ARG A 4 -39.48 60.03 29.93
CA ARG A 4 -38.94 59.80 31.30
C ARG A 4 -38.06 58.53 31.36
N ILE A 5 -36.74 58.69 31.54
CA ILE A 5 -35.89 58.20 32.67
C ILE A 5 -36.62 57.40 33.79
N ILE A 6 -36.15 56.29 34.41
CA ILE A 6 -34.86 55.53 34.42
C ILE A 6 -35.02 54.08 34.98
N ARG A 7 -34.06 53.18 34.64
CA ARG A 7 -33.58 51.89 35.25
C ARG A 7 -33.69 50.69 34.27
N SER A 8 -32.65 50.29 33.52
CA SER A 8 -31.38 49.62 33.91
C SER A 8 -31.62 48.16 34.38
N THR A 9 -31.04 47.08 33.84
CA THR A 9 -29.72 46.87 33.18
C THR A 9 -29.69 45.60 32.28
N TRP A 10 -28.60 45.41 31.51
CA TRP A 10 -28.15 44.20 30.79
C TRP A 10 -28.86 43.77 29.47
N GLN A 11 -28.22 44.12 28.34
CA GLN A 11 -28.34 43.43 27.06
C GLN A 11 -26.93 43.20 26.47
N VAL A 12 -26.39 41.99 26.62
CA VAL A 12 -25.44 41.33 25.69
C VAL A 12 -25.64 39.81 25.86
N ALA A 13 -25.62 39.07 24.75
CA ALA A 13 -25.74 37.60 24.61
C ALA A 13 -27.17 37.04 24.42
N ALA A 14 -27.57 36.84 23.15
CA ALA A 14 -28.41 35.74 22.63
C ALA A 14 -28.77 35.96 21.13
N VAL A 15 -27.78 35.97 20.24
CA VAL A 15 -28.00 35.81 18.78
C VAL A 15 -27.03 34.77 18.23
N LEU A 16 -27.25 33.54 18.68
CA LEU A 16 -26.69 32.29 18.17
C LEU A 16 -27.63 31.17 18.67
N ILE A 17 -27.65 30.03 17.97
CA ILE A 17 -28.63 28.93 18.12
C ILE A 17 -30.01 29.24 17.49
N LEU A 18 -30.08 29.09 16.15
CA LEU A 18 -31.36 28.83 15.46
C LEU A 18 -31.18 28.08 14.12
N MET A 19 -30.30 27.07 14.11
CA MET A 19 -30.23 26.01 13.09
C MET A 19 -29.73 24.70 13.73
N ALA A 20 -30.61 24.00 14.46
CA ALA A 20 -30.25 22.75 15.14
C ALA A 20 -31.43 21.78 15.37
N THR A 21 -32.40 21.72 14.46
CA THR A 21 -33.51 20.74 14.53
C THR A 21 -33.99 20.35 13.12
N SER A 22 -33.28 19.44 12.46
CA SER A 22 -33.78 18.74 11.27
C SER A 22 -33.12 17.37 11.13
N PHE A 23 -33.93 16.33 11.31
CA PHE A 23 -33.68 14.94 10.91
C PHE A 23 -32.38 14.28 11.39
N ILE A 24 -32.40 13.80 12.64
CA ILE A 24 -31.76 12.52 12.97
C ILE A 24 -32.59 11.41 12.31
N GLY A 25 -32.49 11.30 11.00
CA GLY A 25 -32.82 10.07 10.29
C GLY A 25 -31.60 9.17 10.41
N ALA A 26 -31.74 8.02 11.07
CA ALA A 26 -30.74 6.97 10.98
C ALA A 26 -30.70 6.51 9.53
N GLN A 27 -29.77 7.06 8.73
CA GLN A 27 -29.44 6.50 7.44
C GLN A 27 -28.81 5.14 7.71
N HIS A 28 -29.65 4.10 7.67
CA HIS A 28 -29.18 2.75 7.44
C HIS A 28 -28.35 2.82 6.15
N ILE A 29 -27.03 2.76 6.29
CA ILE A 29 -26.14 2.45 5.19
C ILE A 29 -26.68 1.14 4.63
N LEU A 30 -27.20 1.18 3.40
CA LEU A 30 -27.50 -0.02 2.64
C LEU A 30 -26.15 -0.64 2.32
N ALA A 31 -25.64 -1.43 3.25
CA ALA A 31 -24.45 -2.22 3.05
C ALA A 31 -24.65 -3.05 1.78
N ALA A 32 -23.62 -3.11 0.94
CA ALA A 32 -23.51 -4.15 -0.08
C ALA A 32 -23.82 -5.50 0.60
N PRO A 33 -24.75 -6.30 0.06
CA PRO A 33 -25.17 -7.52 0.73
C PRO A 33 -24.01 -8.51 0.78
N ALA A 34 -23.36 -8.64 1.93
CA ALA A 34 -22.42 -9.73 2.12
C ALA A 34 -23.18 -11.06 2.08
N LYS A 35 -22.51 -12.09 1.56
CA LYS A 35 -22.99 -13.47 1.51
C LYS A 35 -23.49 -13.89 2.90
N PRO A 36 -24.78 -14.25 3.07
CA PRO A 36 -25.28 -14.77 4.34
C PRO A 36 -24.50 -16.01 4.79
N ALA A 37 -24.29 -16.15 6.09
CA ALA A 37 -23.64 -17.31 6.63
C ALA A 37 -24.45 -18.59 6.36
N ALA A 38 -23.79 -19.60 5.80
CA ALA A 38 -24.24 -20.99 5.65
C ALA A 38 -25.48 -21.26 4.76
N ALA A 39 -25.21 -21.42 3.47
CA ALA A 39 -25.74 -22.55 2.71
C ALA A 39 -24.62 -23.10 1.81
N SER A 40 -24.61 -24.41 1.52
CA SER A 40 -23.58 -25.08 0.72
C SER A 40 -23.75 -24.83 -0.78
N ALA A 41 -23.84 -23.54 -1.17
CA ALA A 41 -23.65 -23.15 -2.56
C ALA A 41 -22.22 -23.49 -2.96
N ALA A 42 -22.05 -24.21 -4.07
CA ALA A 42 -20.73 -24.54 -4.60
C ALA A 42 -19.90 -23.25 -4.75
N THR A 43 -18.65 -23.28 -4.31
CA THR A 43 -17.69 -22.19 -4.52
C THR A 43 -17.65 -21.87 -6.00
N SER A 44 -17.86 -20.61 -6.39
CA SER A 44 -17.81 -20.22 -7.80
C SER A 44 -16.42 -20.50 -8.37
N THR A 45 -16.33 -20.77 -9.68
CA THR A 45 -15.04 -21.01 -10.35
C THR A 45 -14.04 -19.88 -10.07
N TYR A 46 -14.53 -18.64 -10.07
CA TYR A 46 -13.77 -17.44 -9.76
C TYR A 46 -13.29 -17.40 -8.29
N THR A 47 -14.16 -17.66 -7.31
CA THR A 47 -13.73 -17.78 -5.89
C THR A 47 -12.73 -18.92 -5.69
N GLN A 48 -12.84 -20.02 -6.44
CA GLN A 48 -11.84 -21.10 -6.40
C GLN A 48 -10.51 -20.67 -7.02
N ARG A 49 -10.50 -19.90 -8.12
CA ARG A 49 -9.28 -19.30 -8.68
C ARG A 49 -8.61 -18.35 -7.69
N PHE A 50 -9.37 -17.48 -7.04
CA PHE A 50 -8.88 -16.62 -5.95
C PHE A 50 -8.17 -17.44 -4.87
N LEU A 51 -8.82 -18.48 -4.31
CA LEU A 51 -8.23 -19.31 -3.26
C LEU A 51 -7.00 -20.09 -3.75
N THR A 52 -6.97 -20.53 -5.01
CA THR A 52 -5.80 -21.20 -5.61
C THR A 52 -4.62 -20.24 -5.72
N LEU A 53 -4.81 -19.06 -6.32
CA LEU A 53 -3.74 -18.07 -6.50
C LEU A 53 -3.29 -17.48 -5.17
N TYR A 54 -4.21 -17.20 -4.24
CA TYR A 54 -3.86 -16.83 -2.86
C TYR A 54 -2.95 -17.89 -2.21
N ASN A 55 -3.28 -19.19 -2.32
CA ASN A 55 -2.43 -20.25 -1.78
C ASN A 55 -1.06 -20.34 -2.50
N GLN A 56 -0.96 -20.01 -3.79
CA GLN A 56 0.32 -19.88 -4.49
C GLN A 56 1.13 -18.68 -3.98
N ILE A 57 0.50 -17.53 -3.76
CA ILE A 57 1.15 -16.32 -3.21
C ILE A 57 1.64 -16.58 -1.77
N LYS A 58 0.84 -17.23 -0.94
CA LYS A 58 1.20 -17.54 0.46
C LYS A 58 2.12 -18.75 0.62
N ASN A 59 2.42 -19.51 -0.43
CA ASN A 59 3.32 -20.67 -0.35
C ASN A 59 4.78 -20.19 -0.19
N PRO A 60 5.49 -20.51 0.91
CA PRO A 60 6.87 -20.07 1.10
C PRO A 60 7.84 -20.61 0.03
N ALA A 61 7.51 -21.74 -0.62
CA ALA A 61 8.32 -22.28 -1.72
C ALA A 61 8.23 -21.45 -3.02
N ASN A 62 7.24 -20.55 -3.14
CA ASN A 62 7.03 -19.70 -4.31
C ASN A 62 7.69 -18.32 -4.19
N GLY A 63 8.36 -18.02 -3.06
CA GLY A 63 9.29 -16.88 -2.96
C GLY A 63 8.70 -15.47 -2.83
N TYR A 64 7.37 -15.27 -2.85
CA TYR A 64 6.75 -13.93 -2.76
C TYR A 64 7.08 -13.13 -1.49
N PHE A 65 7.47 -13.79 -0.40
CA PHE A 65 7.75 -13.16 0.89
C PHE A 65 9.17 -13.49 1.34
N SER A 66 9.85 -12.46 1.86
CA SER A 66 11.13 -12.59 2.54
C SER A 66 11.05 -13.45 3.82
N PRO A 67 12.20 -13.87 4.39
CA PRO A 67 12.25 -14.53 5.69
C PRO A 67 11.65 -13.72 6.86
N LEU A 68 11.45 -12.40 6.68
CA LEU A 68 10.79 -11.53 7.66
C LEU A 68 9.26 -11.48 7.53
N GLY A 69 8.69 -12.14 6.51
CA GLY A 69 7.26 -12.07 6.19
C GLY A 69 6.85 -10.81 5.43
N ILE A 70 7.82 -10.01 4.98
CA ILE A 70 7.61 -8.83 4.13
C ILE A 70 7.46 -9.30 2.67
N PRO A 71 6.41 -8.91 1.93
CA PRO A 71 6.29 -9.22 0.50
C PRO A 71 7.40 -8.51 -0.28
N TYR A 72 8.00 -9.17 -1.27
CA TYR A 72 8.88 -8.50 -2.23
C TYR A 72 8.07 -7.77 -3.31
N HIS A 73 8.72 -6.90 -4.10
CA HIS A 73 8.11 -6.35 -5.32
C HIS A 73 7.78 -7.46 -6.33
N SER A 74 8.70 -8.41 -6.52
CA SER A 74 8.50 -9.61 -7.35
C SER A 74 9.26 -10.81 -6.83
N VAL A 75 8.86 -12.02 -7.24
CA VAL A 75 9.61 -13.27 -6.97
C VAL A 75 10.96 -13.27 -7.69
N GLU A 76 11.02 -12.71 -8.90
CA GLU A 76 12.27 -12.57 -9.64
C GLU A 76 13.06 -11.37 -9.12
N THR A 77 14.37 -11.56 -8.91
CA THR A 77 15.30 -10.56 -8.42
C THR A 77 15.69 -9.52 -9.47
N LEU A 78 15.89 -9.93 -10.73
CA LEU A 78 16.24 -9.02 -11.83
C LEU A 78 14.98 -8.39 -12.44
N ILE A 79 14.58 -7.26 -11.88
CA ILE A 79 13.55 -6.36 -12.43
C ILE A 79 13.94 -4.90 -12.14
N VAL A 80 13.64 -4.01 -13.07
CA VAL A 80 13.88 -2.56 -12.96
C VAL A 80 12.69 -1.83 -13.59
N GLU A 81 11.95 -1.01 -12.85
CA GLU A 81 10.79 -0.28 -13.39
C GLU A 81 10.35 0.92 -12.54
N ALA A 82 10.33 0.78 -11.22
CA ALA A 82 10.14 1.86 -10.26
C ALA A 82 10.99 1.61 -8.99
N PRO A 83 10.89 0.43 -8.34
CA PRO A 83 12.06 -0.18 -7.72
C PRO A 83 13.06 -0.60 -8.81
N ASP A 84 14.33 -0.73 -8.42
CA ASP A 84 15.43 -1.10 -9.32
C ASP A 84 16.04 -2.49 -9.02
N TYR A 85 15.46 -3.20 -8.05
CA TYR A 85 15.75 -4.59 -7.72
C TYR A 85 14.52 -5.30 -7.13
N GLY A 86 14.21 -6.52 -7.58
CA GLY A 86 12.91 -7.17 -7.31
C GLY A 86 12.65 -7.60 -5.87
N HIS A 87 13.71 -7.74 -5.07
CA HIS A 87 13.61 -8.01 -3.63
C HIS A 87 13.71 -6.74 -2.76
N GLU A 88 13.72 -5.55 -3.37
CA GLU A 88 13.15 -4.39 -2.71
C GLU A 88 11.65 -4.63 -2.46
N THR A 89 11.02 -3.78 -1.66
CA THR A 89 9.58 -3.70 -1.62
C THR A 89 9.10 -2.28 -1.38
N THR A 90 7.84 -2.07 -1.68
CA THR A 90 7.21 -0.75 -1.70
C THR A 90 6.01 -0.70 -0.75
N SER A 91 5.69 0.52 -0.32
CA SER A 91 4.40 0.82 0.33
C SER A 91 3.21 0.34 -0.52
N GLU A 92 3.33 0.44 -1.85
CA GLU A 92 2.39 -0.14 -2.81
C GLU A 92 2.19 -1.65 -2.58
N ALA A 93 3.26 -2.45 -2.57
CA ALA A 93 3.17 -3.91 -2.36
C ALA A 93 2.56 -4.26 -0.99
N PHE A 94 2.87 -3.50 0.07
CA PHE A 94 2.18 -3.63 1.36
C PHE A 94 0.68 -3.30 1.27
N SER A 95 0.30 -2.25 0.55
CA SER A 95 -1.11 -1.85 0.39
C SER A 95 -1.93 -2.89 -0.39
N PHE A 96 -1.39 -3.46 -1.47
CA PHE A 96 -1.99 -4.60 -2.17
C PHE A 96 -2.06 -5.86 -1.30
N TRP A 97 -1.07 -6.09 -0.43
CA TRP A 97 -1.12 -7.20 0.51
C TRP A 97 -2.28 -7.04 1.51
N LEU A 98 -2.49 -5.84 2.05
CA LEU A 98 -3.62 -5.56 2.93
C LEU A 98 -4.97 -5.81 2.24
N GLU A 99 -5.10 -5.41 0.99
CA GLU A 99 -6.32 -5.62 0.19
C GLU A 99 -6.56 -7.10 -0.11
N LEU A 100 -5.50 -7.85 -0.47
CA LEU A 100 -5.55 -9.30 -0.68
C LEU A 100 -6.02 -10.04 0.58
N GLU A 101 -5.51 -9.66 1.76
CA GLU A 101 -5.88 -10.28 3.03
C GLU A 101 -7.28 -9.85 3.51
N ALA A 102 -7.73 -8.64 3.17
CA ALA A 102 -9.12 -8.22 3.38
C ALA A 102 -10.09 -9.06 2.54
N THR A 103 -9.74 -9.28 1.27
CA THR A 103 -10.48 -10.13 0.32
C THR A 103 -10.48 -11.60 0.75
N TYR A 104 -9.38 -12.10 1.32
CA TYR A 104 -9.33 -13.40 1.96
C TYR A 104 -10.25 -13.49 3.19
N GLY A 105 -10.26 -12.46 4.03
CA GLY A 105 -11.19 -12.33 5.15
C GLY A 105 -12.67 -12.33 4.73
N GLN A 106 -13.00 -11.71 3.59
CA GLN A 106 -14.35 -11.76 3.03
C GLN A 106 -14.74 -13.16 2.55
N ASN A 107 -13.85 -13.85 1.85
CA ASN A 107 -14.15 -15.16 1.27
C ASN A 107 -14.13 -16.31 2.29
N THR A 108 -13.34 -16.20 3.37
CA THR A 108 -13.15 -17.28 4.36
C THR A 108 -13.72 -16.96 5.75
N GLY A 109 -14.00 -15.69 6.04
CA GLY A 109 -14.32 -15.20 7.37
C GLY A 109 -13.15 -15.20 8.36
N ASN A 110 -11.90 -15.44 7.91
CA ASN A 110 -10.70 -15.39 8.75
C ASN A 110 -9.98 -14.05 8.58
N TRP A 111 -10.10 -13.18 9.58
CA TRP A 111 -9.53 -11.82 9.60
C TRP A 111 -8.14 -11.73 10.24
N THR A 112 -7.60 -12.83 10.75
CA THR A 112 -6.25 -12.86 11.36
C THR A 112 -5.14 -12.47 10.36
N PRO A 113 -5.13 -12.94 9.09
CA PRO A 113 -4.11 -12.54 8.12
C PRO A 113 -4.06 -11.03 7.86
N PHE A 114 -5.22 -10.37 7.72
CA PHE A 114 -5.32 -8.91 7.54
C PHE A 114 -4.67 -8.13 8.70
N ASN A 115 -4.98 -8.52 9.94
CA ASN A 115 -4.36 -7.91 11.12
C ASN A 115 -2.85 -8.17 11.21
N ASN A 116 -2.39 -9.36 10.82
CA ASN A 116 -0.98 -9.71 10.80
C ASN A 116 -0.23 -8.89 9.73
N ALA A 117 -0.80 -8.74 8.54
CA ALA A 117 -0.22 -7.91 7.47
C ALA A 117 -0.06 -6.44 7.90
N TRP A 118 -1.08 -5.88 8.57
CA TRP A 118 -0.96 -4.52 9.14
C TRP A 118 0.12 -4.42 10.22
N ALA A 119 0.23 -5.42 11.10
CA ALA A 119 1.29 -5.45 12.11
C ALA A 119 2.70 -5.55 11.48
N THR A 120 2.85 -6.31 10.39
CA THR A 120 4.10 -6.39 9.61
C THR A 120 4.42 -5.05 8.93
N MET A 121 3.43 -4.37 8.35
CA MET A 121 3.57 -3.03 7.77
C MET A 121 4.04 -2.00 8.82
N GLU A 122 3.34 -1.93 9.97
CA GLU A 122 3.73 -1.05 11.09
C GLU A 122 5.12 -1.32 11.64
N GLN A 123 5.58 -2.57 11.59
CA GLN A 123 6.89 -2.95 12.11
C GLN A 123 8.04 -2.55 11.18
N TYR A 124 7.83 -2.62 9.86
CA TYR A 124 8.93 -2.68 8.88
C TYR A 124 8.95 -1.56 7.84
N ILE A 125 7.83 -0.90 7.57
CA ILE A 125 7.78 0.17 6.55
C ILE A 125 7.23 1.51 7.06
N ILE A 126 6.55 1.53 8.22
CA ILE A 126 6.29 2.77 8.97
C ILE A 126 7.48 3.03 9.90
N PRO A 127 8.21 4.14 9.76
CA PRO A 127 9.36 4.44 10.62
C PRO A 127 8.97 4.53 12.10
N SER A 128 9.66 3.80 12.98
CA SER A 128 9.43 3.86 14.43
C SER A 128 10.01 5.15 15.02
N HIS A 129 9.71 5.46 16.30
CA HIS A 129 10.34 6.62 16.96
C HIS A 129 11.88 6.55 16.95
N ALA A 130 12.49 5.35 16.92
CA ALA A 130 13.93 5.20 16.81
C ALA A 130 14.48 5.55 15.41
N ASP A 131 13.64 5.39 14.37
CA ASP A 131 13.95 5.74 12.98
C ASP A 131 13.76 7.25 12.72
N GLN A 132 12.80 7.90 13.39
CA GLN A 132 12.48 9.33 13.24
C GLN A 132 12.58 10.16 14.55
N PRO A 133 13.71 10.11 15.29
CA PRO A 133 13.79 10.50 16.71
C PRO A 133 13.72 12.01 17.01
N THR A 134 13.91 12.89 16.04
CA THR A 134 14.04 14.35 16.25
C THR A 134 12.86 15.19 15.77
N ASN A 135 11.73 14.55 15.41
CA ASN A 135 10.48 15.24 15.04
C ASN A 135 10.06 16.35 16.02
N ALA A 136 10.37 16.22 17.31
CA ALA A 136 9.99 17.18 18.34
C ALA A 136 10.58 18.59 18.19
N GLY A 137 11.64 18.77 17.38
CA GLY A 137 12.19 20.10 17.05
C GLY A 137 11.83 20.60 15.65
N TYR A 138 10.78 20.03 15.04
CA TYR A 138 10.11 20.60 13.87
C TYR A 138 9.47 21.95 14.20
N ASN A 139 9.49 22.89 13.24
CA ASN A 139 8.87 24.20 13.38
C ASN A 139 7.78 24.40 12.31
N PRO A 140 6.48 24.32 12.65
CA PRO A 140 5.40 24.47 11.67
C PRO A 140 5.32 25.87 11.04
N SER A 141 5.94 26.90 11.64
CA SER A 141 6.04 28.24 11.05
C SER A 141 7.20 28.38 10.06
N SER A 142 8.03 27.35 9.89
CA SER A 142 9.17 27.28 8.97
C SER A 142 9.42 25.81 8.59
N PRO A 143 8.48 25.16 7.89
CA PRO A 143 8.37 23.71 7.79
C PRO A 143 9.53 23.05 7.03
N ALA A 144 10.12 23.73 6.05
CA ALA A 144 11.31 23.29 5.34
C ALA A 144 12.05 24.50 4.74
N GLN A 145 13.33 24.31 4.41
CA GLN A 145 14.09 25.24 3.58
C GLN A 145 13.91 24.89 2.10
N TYR A 146 13.67 25.90 1.26
CA TYR A 146 13.45 25.72 -0.17
C TYR A 146 14.75 25.37 -0.91
N ALA A 147 14.65 24.37 -1.80
CA ALA A 147 15.56 24.13 -2.92
C ALA A 147 14.73 24.01 -4.20
N PRO A 148 15.18 24.56 -5.34
CA PRO A 148 14.51 24.36 -6.62
C PRO A 148 14.73 22.91 -7.11
N GLU A 149 13.76 22.39 -7.87
CA GLU A 149 14.00 21.27 -8.77
C GLU A 149 14.56 21.75 -10.13
N SER A 150 15.02 20.83 -10.96
CA SER A 150 15.34 21.09 -12.37
C SER A 150 15.00 19.88 -13.24
N ASN A 151 14.60 20.15 -14.48
CA ASN A 151 14.40 19.13 -15.50
C ASN A 151 15.73 18.55 -16.03
N ASN A 152 16.88 19.17 -15.74
CA ASN A 152 18.19 18.65 -16.13
C ASN A 152 18.92 18.03 -14.92
N LEU A 153 19.28 16.75 -15.01
CA LEU A 153 20.05 16.06 -13.94
C LEU A 153 21.41 16.72 -13.67
N SER A 154 22.00 17.39 -14.66
CA SER A 154 23.27 18.10 -14.53
C SER A 154 23.22 19.32 -13.59
N ASP A 155 22.03 19.82 -13.27
CA ASP A 155 21.84 20.97 -12.40
C ASP A 155 21.85 20.56 -10.91
N TYR A 156 21.84 19.25 -10.62
CA TYR A 156 21.99 18.70 -9.28
C TYR A 156 23.47 18.50 -8.91
N PRO A 157 23.87 18.77 -7.66
CA PRO A 157 23.03 19.19 -6.52
C PRO A 157 22.51 20.64 -6.60
N THR A 158 21.20 20.83 -6.40
CA THR A 158 20.60 22.18 -6.41
C THR A 158 20.86 22.92 -5.10
N GLN A 159 20.93 24.26 -5.12
CA GLN A 159 21.26 25.04 -3.92
C GLN A 159 20.02 25.37 -3.08
N LEU A 160 20.05 25.01 -1.80
CA LEU A 160 19.12 25.51 -0.78
C LEU A 160 19.20 27.03 -0.70
N THR A 161 18.09 27.73 -0.49
CA THR A 161 18.11 29.19 -0.29
C THR A 161 17.24 29.64 0.87
N THR A 162 17.60 30.77 1.46
CA THR A 162 16.84 31.50 2.48
C THR A 162 16.02 32.65 1.89
N SER A 163 16.20 32.97 0.60
CA SER A 163 15.45 34.03 -0.09
C SER A 163 14.01 33.65 -0.45
N VAL A 164 13.68 32.35 -0.43
CA VAL A 164 12.35 31.81 -0.71
C VAL A 164 11.74 31.33 0.60
N THR A 165 10.74 32.06 1.09
CA THR A 165 10.02 31.72 2.32
C THR A 165 8.94 30.67 2.04
N ALA A 166 8.99 29.55 2.77
CA ALA A 166 7.93 28.55 2.82
C ALA A 166 6.67 29.10 3.55
N GLY A 167 5.53 28.44 3.37
CA GLY A 167 4.32 28.69 4.14
C GLY A 167 4.34 28.10 5.54
N GLN A 168 3.18 28.11 6.19
CA GLN A 168 2.94 27.48 7.48
C GLN A 168 2.30 26.11 7.31
N ASP A 169 2.71 25.14 8.13
CA ASP A 169 2.05 23.85 8.28
C ASP A 169 0.90 23.94 9.31
N PRO A 170 -0.37 23.81 8.88
CA PRO A 170 -1.52 23.88 9.79
C PRO A 170 -1.84 22.54 10.48
N LEU A 171 -1.22 21.43 10.08
CA LEU A 171 -1.56 20.08 10.56
C LEU A 171 -0.80 19.70 11.82
N TYR A 172 0.47 20.09 11.95
CA TYR A 172 1.36 19.61 13.02
C TYR A 172 0.77 19.73 14.43
N SER A 173 0.31 20.92 14.82
CA SER A 173 -0.24 21.16 16.17
C SER A 173 -1.54 20.38 16.42
N GLU A 174 -2.30 20.07 15.36
CA GLU A 174 -3.52 19.27 15.44
C GLU A 174 -3.19 17.78 15.63
N LEU A 175 -2.31 17.23 14.78
CA LEU A 175 -1.87 15.84 14.81
C LEU A 175 -1.14 15.50 16.13
N THR A 176 -0.21 16.36 16.55
CA THR A 176 0.55 16.16 17.80
C THR A 176 -0.34 16.20 19.05
N SER A 177 -1.31 17.13 19.10
CA SER A 177 -2.31 17.18 20.17
C SER A 177 -3.23 15.95 20.17
N THR A 178 -3.56 15.43 18.99
CA THR A 178 -4.46 14.28 18.81
C THR A 178 -3.81 12.95 19.19
N TYR A 179 -2.54 12.75 18.80
CA TYR A 179 -1.85 11.46 18.94
C TYR A 179 -0.77 11.42 20.02
N GLY A 180 -0.46 12.55 20.67
CA GLY A 180 0.50 12.62 21.78
C GLY A 180 1.96 12.37 21.39
N THR A 181 2.28 12.38 20.09
CA THR A 181 3.64 12.25 19.55
C THR A 181 3.84 13.23 18.39
N SER A 182 5.10 13.61 18.15
CA SER A 182 5.51 14.33 16.94
C SER A 182 5.78 13.40 15.76
N ASP A 183 5.89 12.09 15.97
CA ASP A 183 6.17 11.10 14.93
C ASP A 183 5.08 11.09 13.84
N VAL A 184 5.48 10.85 12.60
CA VAL A 184 4.58 10.66 11.45
C VAL A 184 4.17 9.19 11.35
N TYR A 185 2.90 8.93 11.07
CA TYR A 185 2.37 7.57 10.89
C TYR A 185 1.86 7.39 9.45
N GLY A 186 2.80 7.11 8.56
CA GLY A 186 2.61 6.77 7.16
C GLY A 186 3.80 5.95 6.66
N MET A 187 3.68 5.29 5.52
CA MET A 187 4.72 4.38 5.02
C MET A 187 5.89 5.12 4.38
N SER A 188 7.12 4.66 4.60
CA SER A 188 8.23 4.97 3.70
C SER A 188 7.99 4.23 2.37
N TRP A 189 8.17 4.89 1.23
CA TRP A 189 7.71 4.33 -0.05
C TRP A 189 8.51 3.10 -0.50
N LEU A 190 9.79 3.00 -0.14
CA LEU A 190 10.75 1.96 -0.55
C LEU A 190 11.57 1.44 0.64
N ILE A 191 11.81 0.12 0.68
CA ILE A 191 12.78 -0.54 1.56
C ILE A 191 13.52 -1.67 0.83
N ASP A 192 14.80 -1.86 1.14
CA ASP A 192 15.59 -3.02 0.73
C ASP A 192 15.36 -4.15 1.73
N THR A 193 14.48 -5.08 1.36
CA THR A 193 13.99 -6.15 2.24
C THR A 193 15.10 -7.07 2.73
N ASP A 194 16.11 -7.30 1.88
CA ASP A 194 17.17 -8.27 2.12
C ASP A 194 18.52 -7.67 2.49
N ASN A 195 18.61 -6.33 2.63
CA ASN A 195 19.87 -5.62 2.73
C ASN A 195 20.84 -6.00 1.58
N TRP A 196 20.29 -6.10 0.36
CA TRP A 196 21.03 -6.34 -0.87
C TRP A 196 22.01 -5.21 -1.18
N TYR A 197 21.62 -3.95 -0.96
CA TYR A 197 22.49 -2.79 -1.07
C TYR A 197 23.60 -2.77 -0.02
N GLY A 198 23.33 -3.30 1.18
CA GLY A 198 24.30 -3.38 2.28
C GLY A 198 24.29 -2.17 3.22
N TYR A 199 23.29 -1.29 3.14
CA TYR A 199 23.17 -0.10 3.98
C TYR A 199 22.68 -0.41 5.42
N GLY A 200 21.86 -1.44 5.58
CA GLY A 200 21.28 -1.85 6.87
C GLY A 200 20.46 -0.76 7.55
N HIS A 201 20.42 -0.76 8.89
CA HIS A 201 19.71 0.24 9.69
C HIS A 201 20.71 1.27 10.23
N CYS A 202 20.48 2.55 9.93
CA CYS A 202 21.32 3.69 10.30
C CYS A 202 22.84 3.44 10.18
N GLY A 203 23.25 2.79 9.09
CA GLY A 203 24.65 2.56 8.80
C GLY A 203 25.28 1.38 9.53
N ASP A 204 24.54 0.45 10.15
CA ASP A 204 25.14 -0.79 10.64
C ASP A 204 25.73 -1.64 9.49
N GLY A 205 25.04 -1.65 8.35
CA GLY A 205 25.35 -2.42 7.16
C GLY A 205 24.87 -3.88 7.21
N THR A 206 24.04 -4.23 8.19
CA THR A 206 23.67 -5.62 8.51
C THR A 206 22.18 -5.85 8.73
N THR A 207 21.44 -4.90 9.29
CA THR A 207 20.02 -5.08 9.64
C THR A 207 19.13 -5.21 8.41
N LYS A 208 18.03 -5.98 8.55
CA LYS A 208 16.99 -6.17 7.53
C LYS A 208 15.62 -5.84 8.14
N PRO A 209 14.70 -5.20 7.39
CA PRO A 209 14.94 -4.53 6.11
C PRO A 209 15.83 -3.28 6.31
N SER A 210 16.28 -2.68 5.22
CA SER A 210 17.00 -1.39 5.21
C SER A 210 16.12 -0.31 4.59
N TYR A 211 15.92 0.81 5.29
CA TYR A 211 15.25 1.97 4.71
C TYR A 211 16.18 2.69 3.74
N ILE A 212 15.75 2.75 2.47
CA ILE A 212 16.49 3.35 1.36
C ILE A 212 15.61 4.33 0.58
N ASN A 213 16.21 5.08 -0.32
CA ASN A 213 15.53 5.91 -1.31
C ASN A 213 16.38 5.99 -2.59
N SER A 214 15.78 6.34 -3.72
CA SER A 214 16.43 6.46 -5.03
C SER A 214 16.19 7.84 -5.64
N TYR A 215 14.99 8.09 -6.18
CA TYR A 215 14.61 9.35 -6.85
C TYR A 215 14.79 10.59 -5.98
N GLN A 216 15.56 11.57 -6.45
CA GLN A 216 15.81 12.87 -5.79
C GLN A 216 16.07 14.03 -6.79
N ARG A 217 16.25 13.78 -8.09
CA ARG A 217 16.87 14.72 -9.05
C ARG A 217 15.99 15.09 -10.25
N GLY A 218 14.73 15.38 -9.95
CA GLY A 218 13.79 16.00 -10.87
C GLY A 218 13.20 15.02 -11.92
N PRO A 219 12.32 15.52 -12.80
CA PRO A 219 11.44 14.67 -13.60
C PRO A 219 12.15 13.83 -14.66
N SER A 220 13.37 14.18 -15.07
CA SER A 220 14.16 13.40 -16.05
C SER A 220 14.96 12.25 -15.43
N GLU A 221 14.91 12.08 -14.10
CA GLU A 221 15.60 10.99 -13.38
C GLU A 221 14.78 9.71 -13.46
N SER A 222 14.88 9.02 -14.59
CA SER A 222 14.38 7.65 -14.72
C SER A 222 15.06 6.71 -13.73
N VAL A 223 14.42 5.56 -13.46
CA VAL A 223 14.94 4.50 -12.55
C VAL A 223 16.41 4.17 -12.81
N TRP A 224 16.81 4.13 -14.08
CA TRP A 224 18.16 3.83 -14.59
C TRP A 224 19.23 4.85 -14.21
N LYS A 225 18.83 6.08 -13.86
CA LYS A 225 19.74 7.20 -13.60
C LYS A 225 19.88 7.51 -12.11
N THR A 226 19.10 6.85 -11.25
CA THR A 226 19.14 7.04 -9.79
C THR A 226 20.46 6.55 -9.20
N VAL A 227 20.93 7.27 -8.17
CA VAL A 227 21.82 6.71 -7.15
C VAL A 227 20.91 6.17 -6.03
N VAL A 228 21.26 5.04 -5.40
CA VAL A 228 20.49 4.52 -4.24
C VAL A 228 21.20 4.87 -2.94
N GLN A 229 20.47 5.48 -2.00
CA GLN A 229 21.00 5.98 -0.72
C GLN A 229 20.21 5.43 0.48
N PRO A 230 20.84 5.32 1.66
CA PRO A 230 20.12 5.06 2.90
C PRO A 230 19.25 6.27 3.29
N SER A 231 18.05 5.99 3.80
CA SER A 231 17.16 6.99 4.40
C SER A 231 17.75 7.61 5.68
N CYS A 232 18.55 6.84 6.42
CA CYS A 232 19.35 7.31 7.55
C CYS A 232 20.81 7.53 7.13
N GLU A 233 21.15 8.79 6.85
CA GLU A 233 22.47 9.24 6.41
C GLU A 233 23.40 9.48 7.60
N THR A 234 24.45 8.66 7.68
CA THR A 234 25.47 8.69 8.75
C THR A 234 26.88 9.02 8.23
N PHE A 235 27.02 9.31 6.93
CA PHE A 235 28.29 9.56 6.24
C PHE A 235 29.26 8.36 6.20
N LYS A 236 28.77 7.15 6.50
CA LYS A 236 29.56 5.90 6.41
C LYS A 236 29.87 5.50 4.95
N TRP A 237 28.98 5.84 4.03
CA TRP A 237 29.12 5.63 2.58
C TRP A 237 28.75 6.91 1.85
N GLY A 238 28.87 6.91 0.52
CA GLY A 238 28.73 8.11 -0.30
C GLY A 238 30.09 8.79 -0.47
N ARG A 239 30.12 10.12 -0.51
CA ARG A 239 31.31 10.91 -0.85
C ARG A 239 32.46 10.72 0.13
N ASN A 240 33.67 10.57 -0.41
CA ASN A 240 34.90 10.29 0.35
C ASN A 240 35.38 11.45 1.27
N ASP A 241 34.70 12.59 1.29
CA ASP A 241 35.00 13.73 2.17
C ASP A 241 34.17 13.78 3.47
N GLY A 242 33.34 12.75 3.72
CA GLY A 242 32.53 12.64 4.92
C GLY A 242 31.23 13.44 4.89
N THR A 243 30.73 13.79 3.69
CA THR A 243 29.40 14.42 3.50
C THR A 243 28.30 13.45 3.02
N GLY A 244 28.63 12.17 2.87
CA GLY A 244 27.71 11.13 2.45
C GLY A 244 27.17 11.31 1.04
N PHE A 245 25.90 10.94 0.83
CA PHE A 245 25.19 11.12 -0.44
C PHE A 245 24.56 12.51 -0.58
N LEU A 246 24.43 13.29 0.50
CA LEU A 246 23.71 14.58 0.50
C LEU A 246 24.19 15.55 -0.59
N THR A 247 25.51 15.59 -0.83
CA THR A 247 26.15 16.43 -1.85
C THR A 247 25.88 16.01 -3.31
N LEU A 248 25.12 14.94 -3.55
CA LEU A 248 24.58 14.63 -4.89
C LEU A 248 23.25 15.36 -5.16
N PHE A 249 22.49 15.67 -4.11
CA PHE A 249 21.12 16.16 -4.24
C PHE A 249 21.02 17.66 -3.97
N GLN A 250 21.64 18.14 -2.89
CA GLN A 250 21.52 19.54 -2.47
C GLN A 250 22.85 20.12 -1.96
N THR A 251 23.07 21.40 -2.27
CA THR A 251 24.12 22.20 -1.62
C THR A 251 23.55 23.10 -0.53
N ALA A 252 24.35 23.32 0.51
CA ALA A 252 24.03 24.28 1.55
C ALA A 252 23.79 25.68 0.97
N ALA A 253 22.91 26.44 1.62
CA ALA A 253 22.64 27.82 1.25
C ALA A 253 23.89 28.71 1.35
N ALA A 254 23.89 29.85 0.68
CA ALA A 254 24.96 30.84 0.79
C ALA A 254 25.16 31.26 2.26
N GLY A 255 26.35 30.99 2.81
CA GLY A 255 26.66 31.21 4.23
C GLY A 255 26.14 30.13 5.19
N GLY A 256 25.64 29.00 4.67
CA GLY A 256 25.19 27.85 5.45
C GLY A 256 26.33 27.06 6.10
N GLY A 257 25.98 26.24 7.09
CA GLY A 257 26.91 25.40 7.84
C GLY A 257 27.29 24.11 7.09
N ALA A 258 28.10 23.27 7.76
CA ALA A 258 28.44 21.94 7.28
C ALA A 258 27.22 21.00 7.23
N TYR A 259 27.31 19.94 6.42
CA TYR A 259 26.31 18.89 6.38
C TYR A 259 26.22 18.15 7.72
N ALA A 260 25.00 17.81 8.11
CA ALA A 260 24.68 17.09 9.34
C ALA A 260 24.13 15.69 9.01
N GLN A 261 24.50 14.69 9.83
CA GLN A 261 23.91 13.35 9.76
C GLN A 261 22.41 13.48 10.04
N GLN A 262 21.59 12.79 9.26
CA GLN A 262 20.15 13.01 9.22
C GLN A 262 19.37 11.79 8.76
N TRP A 263 18.11 11.70 9.13
CA TRP A 263 17.15 10.73 8.64
C TRP A 263 16.10 11.45 7.79
N ARG A 264 15.55 10.76 6.78
CA ARG A 264 14.46 11.28 5.93
C ARG A 264 13.65 10.16 5.30
N TYR A 265 12.34 10.35 5.23
CA TYR A 265 11.38 9.40 4.65
C TYR A 265 10.47 10.12 3.66
N THR A 266 10.02 9.39 2.65
CA THR A 266 9.11 9.86 1.60
C THR A 266 7.97 8.87 1.50
N ASP A 267 6.74 9.36 1.58
CA ASP A 267 5.50 8.59 1.47
C ASP A 267 5.03 8.52 0.02
N ALA A 268 4.30 7.45 -0.33
CA ALA A 268 3.54 7.34 -1.58
C ALA A 268 2.03 7.40 -1.26
N PRO A 269 1.36 8.56 -1.46
CA PRO A 269 0.00 8.78 -0.96
C PRO A 269 -1.08 7.88 -1.57
N ASP A 270 -0.85 7.31 -2.74
CA ASP A 270 -1.76 6.33 -3.34
C ASP A 270 -1.75 5.00 -2.57
N ALA A 271 -0.61 4.60 -2.02
CA ALA A 271 -0.43 3.37 -1.26
C ALA A 271 -1.03 3.47 0.14
N ASP A 272 -0.78 4.57 0.87
CA ASP A 272 -1.44 4.85 2.14
C ASP A 272 -2.96 5.01 1.95
N ALA A 273 -3.42 5.60 0.82
CA ALA A 273 -4.84 5.63 0.47
C ALA A 273 -5.41 4.23 0.14
N ARG A 274 -4.67 3.36 -0.57
CA ARG A 274 -5.07 1.97 -0.86
C ARG A 274 -5.14 1.13 0.43
N ALA A 275 -4.24 1.36 1.39
CA ALA A 275 -4.31 0.73 2.72
C ALA A 275 -5.58 1.15 3.49
N VAL A 276 -6.02 2.41 3.37
CA VAL A 276 -7.31 2.87 3.91
C VAL A 276 -8.51 2.25 3.17
N GLN A 277 -8.46 2.12 1.84
CA GLN A 277 -9.47 1.41 1.03
C GLN A 277 -9.59 -0.06 1.45
N ALA A 278 -8.48 -0.77 1.61
CA ALA A 278 -8.45 -2.14 2.13
C ALA A 278 -9.07 -2.24 3.54
N ALA A 279 -8.77 -1.29 4.43
CA ALA A 279 -9.37 -1.23 5.76
C ALA A 279 -10.88 -0.91 5.74
N PHE A 280 -11.36 -0.12 4.77
CA PHE A 280 -12.79 0.10 4.55
C PHE A 280 -13.51 -1.18 4.13
N TRP A 281 -12.95 -1.94 3.18
CA TRP A 281 -13.53 -3.21 2.77
C TRP A 281 -13.47 -4.25 3.88
N ALA A 282 -12.34 -4.38 4.57
CA ALA A 282 -12.21 -5.24 5.74
C ALA A 282 -13.25 -4.89 6.83
N TYR A 283 -13.43 -3.61 7.14
CA TYR A 283 -14.47 -3.17 8.09
C TYR A 283 -15.87 -3.54 7.61
N THR A 284 -16.21 -3.25 6.35
CA THR A 284 -17.53 -3.47 5.76
C THR A 284 -17.89 -4.95 5.74
N TRP A 285 -16.99 -5.78 5.21
CA TRP A 285 -17.16 -7.22 5.10
C TRP A 285 -17.14 -7.91 6.46
N ALA A 286 -16.19 -7.58 7.35
CA ALA A 286 -16.18 -8.13 8.71
C ALA A 286 -17.44 -7.74 9.48
N SER A 287 -17.95 -6.51 9.34
CA SER A 287 -19.19 -6.07 9.98
C SER A 287 -20.40 -6.86 9.50
N ALA A 288 -20.52 -7.09 8.19
CA ALA A 288 -21.62 -7.86 7.62
C ALA A 288 -21.55 -9.37 8.00
N GLN A 289 -20.36 -9.89 8.29
CA GLN A 289 -20.16 -11.22 8.89
C GLN A 289 -20.39 -11.28 10.41
N GLY A 290 -20.70 -10.16 11.08
CA GLY A 290 -20.82 -10.09 12.55
C GLY A 290 -19.48 -10.10 13.30
N LYS A 291 -18.37 -9.81 12.60
CA LYS A 291 -16.98 -9.88 13.07
C LYS A 291 -16.26 -8.52 13.11
N ALA A 292 -16.97 -7.38 13.07
CA ALA A 292 -16.39 -6.03 13.09
C ALA A 292 -15.30 -5.84 14.16
N SER A 293 -15.52 -6.38 15.36
CA SER A 293 -14.60 -6.31 16.49
C SER A 293 -13.24 -6.98 16.23
N SER A 294 -13.17 -7.94 15.29
CA SER A 294 -11.92 -8.63 14.93
C SER A 294 -10.96 -7.78 14.11
N VAL A 295 -11.45 -6.72 13.43
CA VAL A 295 -10.62 -5.79 12.63
C VAL A 295 -10.58 -4.37 13.20
N ALA A 296 -11.43 -4.04 14.18
CA ALA A 296 -11.64 -2.67 14.68
C ALA A 296 -10.35 -1.93 15.09
N ALA A 297 -9.39 -2.60 15.72
CA ALA A 297 -8.11 -1.99 16.12
C ALA A 297 -7.25 -1.61 14.90
N THR A 298 -7.29 -2.41 13.85
CA THR A 298 -6.59 -2.18 12.57
C THR A 298 -7.28 -1.08 11.77
N VAL A 299 -8.62 -1.06 11.75
CA VAL A 299 -9.40 0.01 11.13
C VAL A 299 -9.14 1.37 11.80
N ALA A 300 -8.99 1.41 13.13
CA ALA A 300 -8.60 2.63 13.85
C ALA A 300 -7.17 3.11 13.50
N LYS A 301 -6.25 2.19 13.14
CA LYS A 301 -4.92 2.52 12.63
C LYS A 301 -4.97 3.09 11.21
N ALA A 302 -5.84 2.55 10.34
CA ALA A 302 -6.12 3.13 9.03
C ALA A 302 -6.71 4.56 9.14
N ALA A 303 -7.59 4.81 10.11
CA ALA A 303 -8.07 6.16 10.42
C ALA A 303 -6.94 7.11 10.84
N LYS A 304 -5.92 6.62 11.58
CA LYS A 304 -4.71 7.39 11.93
C LYS A 304 -3.84 7.66 10.71
N MET A 305 -3.58 6.66 9.87
CA MET A 305 -2.84 6.80 8.61
C MET A 305 -3.49 7.86 7.72
N GLY A 306 -4.82 7.78 7.53
CA GLY A 306 -5.61 8.79 6.84
C GLY A 306 -5.56 10.20 7.47
N ASP A 307 -5.18 10.34 8.75
CA ASP A 307 -4.99 11.65 9.38
C ASP A 307 -3.67 12.31 8.94
N TYR A 308 -2.57 11.54 8.94
CA TYR A 308 -1.24 11.99 8.52
C TYR A 308 -1.14 12.14 7.00
N LEU A 309 -1.82 11.28 6.23
CA LEU A 309 -1.92 11.34 4.78
C LEU A 309 -2.45 12.69 4.26
N ARG A 310 -3.10 13.51 5.11
CA ARG A 310 -3.45 14.90 4.78
C ARG A 310 -2.24 15.77 4.43
N TYR A 311 -1.01 15.41 4.80
CA TYR A 311 0.20 16.09 4.33
C TYR A 311 0.36 16.04 2.80
N SER A 312 -0.11 14.97 2.13
CA SER A 312 -0.15 14.87 0.66
C SER A 312 -1.06 15.92 0.00
N MET A 313 -1.93 16.58 0.76
CA MET A 313 -2.83 17.62 0.23
C MET A 313 -2.15 18.98 0.09
N TYR A 314 -0.96 19.18 0.65
CA TYR A 314 -0.30 20.48 0.70
C TYR A 314 0.79 20.61 -0.36
N ASP A 315 0.97 21.84 -0.84
CA ASP A 315 2.11 22.25 -1.66
C ASP A 315 3.45 21.89 -1.00
N LYS A 316 4.47 21.55 -1.81
CA LYS A 316 5.81 21.14 -1.36
C LYS A 316 6.38 22.04 -0.26
N TYR A 317 6.34 23.36 -0.44
CA TYR A 317 6.82 24.32 0.55
C TYR A 317 5.69 25.17 1.13
N PHE A 318 4.48 24.60 1.20
CA PHE A 318 3.27 25.26 1.70
C PHE A 318 3.01 26.63 1.04
N LYS A 319 3.40 26.83 -0.23
CA LYS A 319 3.03 28.02 -1.00
C LYS A 319 1.54 28.05 -1.30
N GLN A 320 0.99 29.23 -1.55
CA GLN A 320 -0.42 29.36 -1.93
C GLN A 320 -0.68 28.67 -3.28
N MET A 321 -1.89 28.13 -3.45
CA MET A 321 -2.34 27.60 -4.74
C MET A 321 -2.37 28.70 -5.81
N GLY A 322 -1.84 28.39 -7.00
CA GLY A 322 -1.58 29.38 -8.06
C GLY A 322 -0.22 30.06 -7.97
N CYS A 323 0.74 29.48 -7.24
CA CYS A 323 2.12 29.97 -7.21
C CYS A 323 2.78 29.78 -8.59
N ASN A 324 3.41 30.83 -9.13
CA ASN A 324 4.04 30.84 -10.45
C ASN A 324 5.34 31.67 -10.49
N THR A 325 5.93 31.89 -9.31
CA THR A 325 7.25 32.49 -9.08
C THR A 325 7.73 32.09 -7.68
N PRO A 326 9.03 31.86 -7.43
CA PRO A 326 9.55 31.62 -6.07
C PRO A 326 9.18 32.72 -5.05
N SER A 327 8.98 33.96 -5.53
CA SER A 327 8.52 35.10 -4.73
C SER A 327 7.01 35.11 -4.42
N CYS A 328 6.26 34.09 -4.82
CA CYS A 328 4.82 34.02 -4.55
C CYS A 328 4.55 33.98 -3.03
N PRO A 329 3.36 34.45 -2.58
CA PRO A 329 3.01 34.48 -1.18
C PRO A 329 3.13 33.11 -0.48
N ALA A 330 3.70 33.14 0.72
CA ALA A 330 3.69 32.02 1.64
C ALA A 330 2.24 31.65 2.03
N GLY A 331 1.94 30.35 2.14
CA GLY A 331 0.64 29.87 2.61
C GLY A 331 0.42 30.09 4.10
N VAL A 332 -0.84 30.29 4.48
CA VAL A 332 -1.31 30.48 5.85
C VAL A 332 -2.61 29.70 6.02
N GLY A 333 -2.66 28.81 7.01
CA GLY A 333 -3.78 27.89 7.15
C GLY A 333 -3.86 26.93 5.96
N LYS A 334 -5.07 26.74 5.40
CA LYS A 334 -5.32 25.74 4.36
C LYS A 334 -5.30 26.27 2.91
N ASN A 335 -4.82 27.51 2.67
CA ASN A 335 -4.75 28.08 1.32
C ASN A 335 -3.56 27.57 0.47
N SER A 336 -2.69 26.76 1.08
CA SER A 336 -1.64 25.96 0.45
C SER A 336 -2.05 24.49 0.22
N SER A 337 -3.34 24.16 0.41
CA SER A 337 -3.87 22.82 0.15
C SER A 337 -4.49 22.71 -1.25
N SER A 338 -3.96 21.78 -2.06
CA SER A 338 -4.58 21.31 -3.30
C SER A 338 -5.85 20.50 -3.01
N TYR A 339 -5.98 19.92 -1.81
CA TYR A 339 -6.96 18.89 -1.43
C TYR A 339 -6.96 17.65 -2.35
N LEU A 340 -5.89 17.44 -3.11
CA LEU A 340 -5.64 16.22 -3.89
C LEU A 340 -4.65 15.33 -3.13
N LEU A 341 -4.46 14.10 -3.60
CA LEU A 341 -3.29 13.30 -3.23
C LEU A 341 -2.16 13.70 -4.18
N ASN A 342 -1.28 14.60 -3.73
CA ASN A 342 -0.10 15.00 -4.49
C ASN A 342 0.93 13.85 -4.50
N TRP A 343 1.98 13.92 -5.33
CA TRP A 343 2.85 12.77 -5.60
C TRP A 343 3.52 12.14 -4.37
N TYR A 344 3.86 12.96 -3.38
CA TYR A 344 4.44 12.51 -2.13
C TYR A 344 4.12 13.49 -0.99
N TYR A 345 4.38 13.07 0.24
CA TYR A 345 4.86 13.98 1.28
C TYR A 345 6.14 13.38 1.89
N ALA A 346 6.99 14.23 2.46
CA ALA A 346 8.26 13.77 3.02
C ALA A 346 8.59 14.51 4.31
N TRP A 347 9.32 13.84 5.19
CA TRP A 347 9.77 14.40 6.46
C TRP A 347 11.15 13.89 6.82
N GLY A 348 11.91 14.69 7.57
CA GLY A 348 13.27 14.35 7.97
C GLY A 348 13.75 15.18 9.14
N GLY A 349 14.92 14.84 9.66
CA GLY A 349 15.51 15.54 10.80
C GLY A 349 16.96 15.18 11.05
N ALA A 350 17.62 15.98 11.88
CA ALA A 350 18.97 15.68 12.34
C ALA A 350 19.00 14.35 13.08
N MET A 351 20.09 13.60 12.98
CA MET A 351 20.39 12.59 13.99
C MET A 351 20.59 13.29 15.35
N PRO A 352 20.20 12.69 16.50
CA PRO A 352 20.21 13.39 17.80
C PRO A 352 21.56 14.01 18.22
N ALA A 353 22.67 13.44 17.76
CA ALA A 353 24.02 13.97 17.99
C ALA A 353 24.42 15.13 17.06
N SER A 354 23.71 15.31 15.93
CA SER A 354 23.96 16.33 14.91
C SER A 354 23.03 17.55 15.02
N GLY A 355 22.01 17.50 15.86
CA GLY A 355 21.09 18.61 16.12
C GLY A 355 19.70 18.16 16.55
N SER A 356 18.80 19.12 16.66
CA SER A 356 17.40 18.90 17.04
C SER A 356 16.40 19.38 15.99
N TRP A 357 16.85 19.82 14.80
CA TRP A 357 15.95 20.28 13.74
C TRP A 357 15.23 19.12 13.03
N ALA A 358 14.02 19.38 12.54
CA ALA A 358 13.28 18.53 11.63
C ALA A 358 12.52 19.38 10.60
N TRP A 359 12.16 18.77 9.47
CA TRP A 359 11.44 19.39 8.34
C TRP A 359 10.32 18.49 7.80
N ARG A 360 9.36 19.11 7.12
CA ARG A 360 8.26 18.45 6.39
C ARG A 360 7.96 19.20 5.10
N ILE A 361 7.65 18.47 4.05
CA ILE A 361 7.16 18.97 2.76
C ILE A 361 5.97 18.14 2.29
N GLY A 362 5.03 18.77 1.61
CA GLY A 362 4.09 18.05 0.73
C GLY A 362 4.72 17.80 -0.64
N ALA A 363 3.90 17.85 -1.69
CA ALA A 363 4.36 17.91 -3.08
C ALA A 363 3.52 18.92 -3.86
N SER A 364 4.05 19.46 -4.96
CA SER A 364 3.35 20.46 -5.78
C SER A 364 2.68 19.86 -7.02
N ALA A 365 3.09 18.67 -7.46
CA ALA A 365 2.47 17.92 -8.54
C ALA A 365 1.40 16.95 -8.03
N ALA A 366 0.24 16.92 -8.69
CA ALA A 366 -0.84 15.96 -8.43
C ALA A 366 -1.16 15.17 -9.71
N HIS A 367 -1.18 13.85 -9.62
CA HIS A 367 -1.45 12.95 -10.75
C HIS A 367 -2.79 12.23 -10.57
N GLN A 368 -3.55 12.04 -11.65
CA GLN A 368 -4.86 11.37 -11.59
C GLN A 368 -4.75 9.96 -11.04
N GLY A 369 -3.64 9.25 -11.32
CA GLY A 369 -3.35 7.89 -10.86
C GLY A 369 -3.26 7.74 -9.34
N TYR A 370 -3.02 8.83 -8.61
CA TYR A 370 -2.84 8.83 -7.16
C TYR A 370 -4.15 9.04 -6.39
N GLN A 371 -5.19 9.55 -7.04
CA GLN A 371 -6.43 9.93 -6.35
C GLN A 371 -7.21 8.68 -5.89
N ASN A 372 -7.97 8.81 -4.79
CA ASN A 372 -8.76 7.72 -4.22
C ASN A 372 -10.06 8.24 -3.58
N PRO A 373 -11.14 8.37 -4.37
CA PRO A 373 -12.43 8.86 -3.86
C PRO A 373 -13.07 7.95 -2.81
N LEU A 374 -12.82 6.63 -2.85
CA LEU A 374 -13.37 5.73 -1.84
C LEU A 374 -12.70 5.97 -0.48
N ALA A 375 -11.37 6.05 -0.42
CA ALA A 375 -10.65 6.38 0.81
C ALA A 375 -11.07 7.76 1.35
N ALA A 376 -11.17 8.78 0.48
CA ALA A 376 -11.63 10.10 0.87
C ALA A 376 -13.07 10.11 1.41
N TRP A 377 -13.97 9.32 0.81
CA TRP A 377 -15.33 9.12 1.32
C TRP A 377 -15.35 8.37 2.66
N ALA A 378 -14.54 7.33 2.81
CA ALA A 378 -14.48 6.54 4.03
C ALA A 378 -13.96 7.38 5.22
N LEU A 379 -12.85 8.09 5.05
CA LEU A 379 -12.26 8.95 6.09
C LEU A 379 -13.14 10.16 6.45
N SER A 380 -13.98 10.63 5.51
CA SER A 380 -14.91 11.73 5.79
C SER A 380 -16.25 11.29 6.40
N THR A 381 -16.75 10.10 6.07
CA THR A 381 -18.14 9.70 6.39
C THR A 381 -18.30 8.43 7.22
N VAL A 382 -17.39 7.45 7.15
CA VAL A 382 -17.55 6.15 7.82
C VAL A 382 -17.08 6.26 9.28
N PRO A 383 -17.96 6.06 10.29
CA PRO A 383 -17.61 6.38 11.68
C PRO A 383 -16.41 5.62 12.24
N ALA A 384 -16.17 4.38 11.78
CA ALA A 384 -15.03 3.57 12.21
C ALA A 384 -13.68 4.02 11.59
N LEU A 385 -13.72 4.73 10.46
CA LEU A 385 -12.54 5.22 9.73
C LEU A 385 -12.33 6.73 9.85
N LYS A 386 -13.24 7.44 10.51
CA LYS A 386 -13.12 8.88 10.73
C LYS A 386 -11.85 9.18 11.55
N PRO A 387 -10.88 9.96 11.02
CA PRO A 387 -9.69 10.36 11.77
C PRO A 387 -10.05 11.17 13.03
N LEU A 388 -9.16 11.16 14.02
CA LEU A 388 -9.42 11.76 15.32
C LEU A 388 -9.18 13.28 15.34
N SER A 389 -8.35 13.80 14.44
CA SER A 389 -8.06 15.23 14.38
C SER A 389 -9.32 16.05 14.04
N PRO A 390 -9.63 17.14 14.79
CA PRO A 390 -10.88 17.89 14.67
C PRO A 390 -11.31 18.29 13.25
N THR A 391 -10.37 18.64 12.37
CA THR A 391 -10.66 19.11 11.01
C THR A 391 -10.51 18.06 9.91
N ALA A 392 -9.92 16.90 10.20
CA ALA A 392 -9.54 15.91 9.19
C ALA A 392 -10.74 15.37 8.36
N SER A 393 -11.86 15.06 9.03
CA SER A 393 -13.09 14.59 8.36
C SER A 393 -13.66 15.62 7.37
N THR A 394 -13.49 16.92 7.64
CA THR A 394 -13.89 18.02 6.73
C THR A 394 -12.90 18.19 5.59
N ASP A 395 -11.60 18.01 5.86
CA ASP A 395 -10.56 18.03 4.82
C ASP A 395 -10.77 16.90 3.81
N TRP A 396 -11.04 15.69 4.29
CA TRP A 396 -11.37 14.55 3.43
C TRP A 396 -12.68 14.71 2.66
N ALA A 397 -13.69 15.37 3.24
CA ALA A 397 -14.93 15.69 2.53
C ALA A 397 -14.68 16.69 1.39
N THR A 398 -13.78 17.65 1.61
CA THR A 398 -13.34 18.63 0.60
C THR A 398 -12.46 17.95 -0.46
N SER A 399 -11.57 17.04 -0.05
CA SER A 399 -10.74 16.24 -0.95
C SER A 399 -11.58 15.35 -1.86
N LEU A 400 -12.59 14.66 -1.35
CA LEU A 400 -13.52 13.88 -2.18
C LEU A 400 -14.15 14.72 -3.30
N GLN A 401 -14.65 15.92 -2.98
CA GLN A 401 -15.25 16.81 -3.97
C GLN A 401 -14.21 17.30 -4.98
N ARG A 402 -13.01 17.65 -4.51
CA ARG A 402 -11.89 18.12 -5.33
C ARG A 402 -11.39 17.03 -6.30
N GLN A 403 -11.22 15.80 -5.82
CA GLN A 403 -10.80 14.67 -6.65
C GLN A 403 -11.81 14.38 -7.77
N LEU A 404 -13.12 14.37 -7.47
CA LEU A 404 -14.14 14.19 -8.51
C LEU A 404 -14.12 15.31 -9.56
N GLN A 405 -13.94 16.57 -9.15
CA GLN A 405 -13.77 17.69 -10.08
C GLN A 405 -12.49 17.56 -10.92
N PHE A 406 -11.40 17.04 -10.35
CA PHE A 406 -10.12 16.83 -11.03
C PHE A 406 -10.25 15.78 -12.14
N TYR A 407 -10.89 14.64 -11.86
CA TYR A 407 -11.20 13.64 -12.88
C TYR A 407 -12.07 14.21 -14.02
N GLN A 408 -13.12 14.98 -13.70
CA GLN A 408 -13.95 15.62 -14.74
C GLN A 408 -13.14 16.60 -15.60
N TRP A 409 -12.27 17.38 -14.99
CA TRP A 409 -11.43 18.37 -15.67
C TRP A 409 -10.37 17.72 -16.57
N LEU A 410 -9.83 16.57 -16.17
CA LEU A 410 -8.82 15.81 -16.93
C LEU A 410 -9.43 14.85 -17.96
N GLN A 411 -10.74 14.62 -17.95
CA GLN A 411 -11.36 13.65 -18.85
C GLN A 411 -11.32 14.15 -20.31
N SER A 412 -10.54 13.45 -21.14
CA SER A 412 -10.36 13.69 -22.58
C SER A 412 -11.66 13.66 -23.37
N SER A 413 -11.60 14.11 -24.63
CA SER A 413 -12.70 14.07 -25.59
C SER A 413 -13.21 12.64 -25.79
N GLU A 414 -12.30 11.65 -25.79
CA GLU A 414 -12.58 10.23 -26.01
C GLU A 414 -13.12 9.57 -24.73
N GLY A 415 -12.46 9.76 -23.57
CA GLY A 415 -12.94 9.25 -22.27
C GLY A 415 -11.87 8.92 -21.23
N ALA A 416 -10.61 8.74 -21.65
CA ALA A 416 -9.45 8.57 -20.77
C ALA A 416 -9.18 9.83 -19.91
N ILE A 417 -8.45 9.67 -18.80
CA ILE A 417 -8.11 10.76 -17.87
C ILE A 417 -6.66 11.22 -18.10
N ALA A 418 -6.45 12.50 -18.43
CA ALA A 418 -5.13 13.10 -18.61
C ALA A 418 -4.34 13.21 -17.29
N GLY A 419 -3.04 13.52 -17.37
CA GLY A 419 -2.09 13.36 -16.25
C GLY A 419 -2.49 14.06 -14.96
N GLY A 420 -2.52 15.39 -14.95
CA GLY A 420 -2.84 16.13 -13.75
C GLY A 420 -2.54 17.62 -13.80
N ALA A 421 -1.94 18.12 -12.71
CA ALA A 421 -1.59 19.53 -12.57
C ALA A 421 -0.46 19.76 -11.56
N GLU A 422 0.22 20.90 -11.67
CA GLU A 422 1.30 21.31 -10.77
C GLU A 422 1.09 22.73 -10.20
N ASN A 423 1.36 22.92 -8.90
CA ASN A 423 1.36 24.23 -8.25
C ASN A 423 2.69 24.98 -8.48
N GLY A 424 2.90 25.40 -9.73
CA GLY A 424 4.05 26.19 -10.16
C GLY A 424 5.11 25.32 -10.83
N LEU A 425 5.44 25.69 -12.07
CA LEU A 425 6.03 24.79 -13.07
C LEU A 425 7.42 24.24 -12.69
N ASP A 426 7.70 23.01 -13.12
CA ASP A 426 8.99 22.33 -13.10
C ASP A 426 9.62 22.28 -11.69
N GLY A 427 8.80 22.08 -10.64
CA GLY A 427 9.21 21.97 -9.24
C GLY A 427 10.00 23.16 -8.66
N HIS A 428 10.05 24.30 -9.37
CA HIS A 428 10.76 25.52 -8.94
C HIS A 428 9.87 26.76 -8.90
N TYR A 429 8.54 26.56 -8.92
CA TYR A 429 7.55 27.61 -9.06
C TYR A 429 7.73 28.45 -10.33
N GLY A 430 8.02 27.80 -11.45
CA GLY A 430 8.09 28.45 -12.76
C GLY A 430 6.74 29.04 -13.19
N ALA A 431 6.78 29.99 -14.12
CA ALA A 431 5.58 30.56 -14.71
C ALA A 431 5.00 29.63 -15.77
N PHE A 432 3.71 29.30 -15.68
CA PHE A 432 3.04 28.46 -16.67
C PHE A 432 3.08 29.08 -18.08
N PRO A 433 3.11 28.26 -19.15
CA PRO A 433 2.96 28.74 -20.52
C PRO A 433 1.71 29.62 -20.73
N ALA A 434 1.82 30.58 -21.64
CA ALA A 434 0.72 31.49 -21.93
C ALA A 434 -0.49 30.73 -22.50
N GLY A 435 -1.61 30.74 -21.78
CA GLY A 435 -2.84 30.03 -22.16
C GLY A 435 -3.01 28.65 -21.53
N THR A 436 -2.14 28.24 -20.60
CA THR A 436 -2.38 27.05 -19.76
C THR A 436 -3.63 27.23 -18.89
N ASN A 437 -4.61 26.35 -19.06
CA ASN A 437 -5.77 26.25 -18.17
C ASN A 437 -5.36 25.63 -16.82
N THR A 438 -6.02 26.07 -15.75
CA THR A 438 -5.59 25.80 -14.36
C THR A 438 -6.69 25.16 -13.51
N PHE A 439 -6.33 24.22 -12.65
CA PHE A 439 -7.23 23.61 -11.67
C PHE A 439 -6.97 24.19 -10.28
N TYR A 440 -7.87 25.04 -9.79
CA TYR A 440 -7.73 25.77 -8.52
C TYR A 440 -6.41 26.56 -8.41
N GLY A 441 -5.84 26.97 -9.55
CA GLY A 441 -4.56 27.68 -9.66
C GLY A 441 -3.38 26.82 -10.12
N MET A 442 -3.44 25.49 -9.96
CA MET A 442 -2.42 24.56 -10.45
C MET A 442 -2.48 24.49 -11.98
N GLY A 443 -1.34 24.60 -12.68
CA GLY A 443 -1.29 24.52 -14.14
C GLY A 443 -1.49 23.10 -14.64
N TYR A 444 -2.23 22.91 -15.74
CA TYR A 444 -2.35 21.60 -16.39
C TYR A 444 -0.99 21.04 -16.81
N ASP A 445 -0.80 19.76 -16.52
CA ASP A 445 0.34 18.96 -16.93
C ASP A 445 -0.17 17.58 -17.37
N PHE A 446 0.37 17.06 -18.48
CA PHE A 446 0.02 15.72 -18.99
C PHE A 446 0.95 14.62 -18.45
N GLU A 447 2.13 14.99 -17.93
CA GLU A 447 3.15 14.10 -17.38
C GLU A 447 3.64 14.49 -15.95
N PRO A 448 2.75 14.78 -14.97
CA PRO A 448 3.14 15.16 -13.61
C PRO A 448 4.27 14.34 -13.00
N GLN A 449 5.21 15.05 -12.37
CA GLN A 449 6.36 14.55 -11.59
C GLN A 449 7.50 13.89 -12.37
N TYR A 450 7.27 13.17 -13.47
CA TYR A 450 8.35 12.51 -14.21
C TYR A 450 8.08 12.36 -15.71
N HIS A 451 9.14 12.61 -16.50
CA HIS A 451 9.11 12.75 -17.96
C HIS A 451 9.92 11.65 -18.68
N ASP A 452 10.61 10.77 -17.95
CA ASP A 452 11.40 9.67 -18.52
C ASP A 452 11.06 8.30 -17.90
N PRO A 453 10.08 7.56 -18.46
CA PRO A 453 9.15 8.01 -19.50
C PRO A 453 8.04 8.93 -18.96
N PRO A 454 7.28 9.66 -19.79
CA PRO A 454 6.17 10.52 -19.37
C PRO A 454 5.14 9.83 -18.47
N SER A 455 4.83 10.39 -17.29
CA SER A 455 4.14 9.64 -16.23
C SER A 455 2.76 9.08 -16.60
N ASN A 456 1.91 9.86 -17.27
CA ASN A 456 0.59 9.39 -17.72
C ASN A 456 0.62 8.70 -19.11
N GLN A 457 1.78 8.29 -19.62
CA GLN A 457 1.82 7.41 -20.79
C GLN A 457 1.36 5.99 -20.44
N TRP A 458 1.41 5.58 -19.17
CA TRP A 458 1.10 4.20 -18.78
C TRP A 458 -0.40 4.01 -18.51
N PHE A 459 -1.02 3.07 -19.24
CA PHE A 459 -2.44 2.73 -19.06
C PHE A 459 -2.79 2.17 -17.67
N GLY A 460 -1.81 1.64 -16.91
CA GLY A 460 -2.06 1.12 -15.55
C GLY A 460 -2.66 2.16 -14.60
N PHE A 461 -2.23 3.43 -14.69
CA PHE A 461 -2.85 4.53 -13.93
C PHE A 461 -4.30 4.80 -14.32
N GLN A 462 -4.76 4.43 -15.52
CA GLN A 462 -6.18 4.50 -15.87
C GLN A 462 -6.97 3.44 -15.10
N ALA A 463 -6.47 2.19 -15.10
CA ALA A 463 -7.12 1.07 -14.44
C ALA A 463 -7.17 1.24 -12.90
N TRP A 464 -6.02 1.39 -12.23
CA TRP A 464 -5.96 1.55 -10.77
C TRP A 464 -6.78 2.73 -10.24
N SER A 465 -6.82 3.84 -10.98
CA SER A 465 -7.52 5.03 -10.51
C SER A 465 -9.03 4.95 -10.75
N MET A 466 -9.45 4.41 -11.90
CA MET A 466 -10.87 4.25 -12.21
C MET A 466 -11.54 3.12 -11.41
N GLU A 467 -10.78 2.11 -10.97
CA GLU A 467 -11.22 1.14 -9.97
C GLU A 467 -11.75 1.84 -8.71
N ARG A 468 -10.95 2.74 -8.13
CA ARG A 468 -11.31 3.52 -6.92
C ARG A 468 -12.54 4.40 -7.14
N VAL A 469 -12.73 4.93 -8.36
CA VAL A 469 -13.95 5.65 -8.76
C VAL A 469 -15.14 4.70 -8.91
N ALA A 470 -14.94 3.50 -9.46
CA ALA A 470 -15.96 2.47 -9.63
C ALA A 470 -16.45 1.92 -8.28
N GLU A 471 -15.55 1.66 -7.33
CA GLU A 471 -15.90 1.27 -5.97
C GLU A 471 -16.64 2.38 -5.22
N TYR A 472 -16.20 3.63 -5.34
CA TYR A 472 -16.92 4.78 -4.77
C TYR A 472 -18.33 4.93 -5.37
N TYR A 473 -18.46 4.78 -6.70
CA TYR A 473 -19.76 4.75 -7.38
C TYR A 473 -20.62 3.57 -6.90
N TYR A 474 -20.05 2.38 -6.77
CA TYR A 474 -20.73 1.19 -6.26
C TYR A 474 -21.27 1.41 -4.85
N GLN A 475 -20.45 1.96 -3.95
CA GLN A 475 -20.83 2.18 -2.57
C GLN A 475 -21.87 3.30 -2.40
N THR A 476 -21.81 4.38 -3.20
CA THR A 476 -22.60 5.60 -2.97
C THR A 476 -23.69 5.89 -3.99
N GLY A 477 -23.58 5.36 -5.22
CA GLY A 477 -24.42 5.75 -6.35
C GLY A 477 -24.15 7.16 -6.87
N ASN A 478 -23.02 7.78 -6.51
CA ASN A 478 -22.69 9.16 -6.89
C ASN A 478 -22.76 9.37 -8.42
N THR A 479 -23.54 10.38 -8.85
CA THR A 479 -23.83 10.66 -10.26
C THR A 479 -22.64 11.25 -11.02
N THR A 480 -21.75 11.99 -10.36
CA THR A 480 -20.50 12.49 -10.96
C THR A 480 -19.54 11.34 -11.23
N ALA A 481 -19.34 10.45 -10.26
CA ALA A 481 -18.54 9.24 -10.44
C ALA A 481 -19.11 8.36 -11.57
N LYS A 482 -20.44 8.18 -11.61
CA LYS A 482 -21.10 7.50 -12.72
C LYS A 482 -20.80 8.16 -14.08
N ALA A 483 -20.91 9.47 -14.20
CA ALA A 483 -20.69 10.17 -15.46
C ALA A 483 -19.24 10.06 -15.97
N ILE A 484 -18.27 10.09 -15.06
CA ILE A 484 -16.85 9.82 -15.38
C ILE A 484 -16.70 8.39 -15.92
N LEU A 485 -17.23 7.40 -15.20
CA LEU A 485 -17.13 5.98 -15.54
C LEU A 485 -17.87 5.62 -16.83
N ASP A 486 -19.08 6.14 -17.05
CA ASP A 486 -19.88 5.87 -18.25
C ASP A 486 -19.07 6.18 -19.53
N LYS A 487 -18.33 7.29 -19.51
CA LYS A 487 -17.48 7.71 -20.62
C LYS A 487 -16.15 6.95 -20.67
N TRP A 488 -15.50 6.75 -19.52
CA TRP A 488 -14.22 6.05 -19.45
C TRP A 488 -14.34 4.57 -19.84
N VAL A 489 -15.35 3.86 -19.33
CA VAL A 489 -15.60 2.44 -19.62
C VAL A 489 -15.92 2.25 -21.10
N ALA A 490 -16.70 3.14 -21.71
CA ALA A 490 -16.98 3.12 -23.14
C ALA A 490 -15.69 3.24 -23.97
N TRP A 491 -14.80 4.18 -23.60
CA TRP A 491 -13.51 4.34 -24.25
C TRP A 491 -12.60 3.11 -24.03
N ALA A 492 -12.29 2.72 -22.79
CA ALA A 492 -11.35 1.64 -22.48
C ALA A 492 -11.80 0.29 -23.10
N THR A 493 -13.10 0.01 -23.08
CA THR A 493 -13.69 -1.15 -23.76
C THR A 493 -13.48 -1.08 -25.28
N SER A 494 -13.67 0.08 -25.91
CA SER A 494 -13.45 0.24 -27.36
C SER A 494 -12.00 0.05 -27.80
N GLN A 495 -11.04 0.23 -26.88
CA GLN A 495 -9.60 0.04 -27.14
C GLN A 495 -9.10 -1.36 -26.75
N THR A 496 -9.99 -2.25 -26.31
CA THR A 496 -9.66 -3.60 -25.85
C THR A 496 -10.11 -4.65 -26.85
N THR A 497 -9.22 -5.57 -27.22
CA THR A 497 -9.51 -6.66 -28.17
C THR A 497 -9.42 -8.02 -27.49
N LEU A 498 -10.42 -8.88 -27.71
CA LEU A 498 -10.40 -10.28 -27.31
C LEU A 498 -10.03 -11.14 -28.53
N ASN A 499 -8.79 -11.64 -28.57
CA ASN A 499 -8.20 -12.25 -29.77
C ASN A 499 -8.77 -13.65 -30.06
N ALA A 500 -8.78 -14.05 -31.34
CA ALA A 500 -9.34 -15.36 -31.76
C ALA A 500 -8.53 -16.57 -31.24
N ASP A 501 -7.25 -16.38 -30.91
CA ASP A 501 -6.36 -17.40 -30.36
C ASP A 501 -6.57 -17.67 -28.85
N GLY A 502 -7.44 -16.90 -28.19
CA GLY A 502 -7.69 -16.97 -26.75
C GLY A 502 -6.85 -16.01 -25.90
N THR A 503 -6.03 -15.14 -26.50
CA THR A 503 -5.35 -14.04 -25.79
C THR A 503 -6.23 -12.77 -25.76
N TYR A 504 -5.72 -11.66 -25.25
CA TYR A 504 -6.35 -10.35 -25.31
C TYR A 504 -5.29 -9.27 -25.55
N SER A 505 -5.74 -8.06 -25.87
CA SER A 505 -4.90 -6.88 -26.01
C SER A 505 -5.63 -5.68 -25.42
N ILE A 506 -5.05 -5.09 -24.38
CA ILE A 506 -5.49 -3.84 -23.72
C ILE A 506 -4.54 -2.70 -24.10
N PRO A 507 -4.91 -1.42 -23.96
CA PRO A 507 -3.97 -0.32 -24.12
C PRO A 507 -2.76 -0.45 -23.20
N SER A 508 -1.58 0.00 -23.65
CA SER A 508 -0.36 -0.02 -22.83
C SER A 508 0.28 1.36 -22.76
N THR A 509 0.87 1.84 -23.85
CA THR A 509 1.36 3.22 -23.98
C THR A 509 0.28 4.13 -24.56
N LEU A 510 0.07 5.26 -23.90
CA LEU A 510 -0.83 6.35 -24.27
C LEU A 510 0.00 7.58 -24.69
N ASN A 511 -0.52 8.35 -25.63
CA ASN A 511 -0.01 9.68 -25.96
C ASN A 511 -1.11 10.73 -25.80
N TRP A 512 -0.73 11.94 -25.44
CA TRP A 512 -1.64 13.04 -25.10
C TRP A 512 -1.42 14.25 -26.00
N SER A 513 -2.49 15.01 -26.26
CA SER A 513 -2.39 16.30 -26.96
C SER A 513 -3.50 17.26 -26.57
N GLY A 514 -3.22 18.55 -26.66
CA GLY A 514 -4.13 19.60 -26.21
C GLY A 514 -4.13 19.78 -24.69
N GLN A 515 -5.21 20.35 -24.16
CA GLN A 515 -5.35 20.64 -22.73
C GLN A 515 -6.84 20.69 -22.33
N PRO A 516 -7.19 20.59 -21.03
CA PRO A 516 -8.53 20.87 -20.54
C PRO A 516 -9.08 22.22 -21.05
N ALA A 517 -10.40 22.32 -21.20
CA ALA A 517 -11.06 23.41 -21.90
C ALA A 517 -11.22 24.71 -21.09
N ASN A 518 -11.13 24.66 -19.75
CA ASN A 518 -11.27 25.83 -18.89
C ASN A 518 -10.39 25.76 -17.64
N SER A 519 -10.12 26.92 -17.04
CA SER A 519 -9.69 26.98 -15.64
C SER A 519 -10.86 26.72 -14.69
N VAL A 520 -10.61 25.87 -13.69
CA VAL A 520 -11.55 25.46 -12.63
C VAL A 520 -11.21 26.19 -11.33
N SER A 521 -12.23 26.55 -10.56
CA SER A 521 -12.08 27.26 -9.29
C SER A 521 -13.24 26.97 -8.34
N ALA A 522 -13.25 27.58 -7.15
CA ALA A 522 -14.35 27.46 -6.19
C ALA A 522 -15.73 27.92 -6.74
N THR A 523 -15.75 28.71 -7.83
CA THR A 523 -16.98 29.21 -8.47
C THR A 523 -17.13 28.78 -9.93
N VAL A 524 -16.14 28.11 -10.51
CA VAL A 524 -16.12 27.68 -11.92
C VAL A 524 -15.91 26.17 -11.96
N ALA A 525 -16.93 25.43 -12.37
CA ALA A 525 -16.87 23.97 -12.49
C ALA A 525 -16.07 23.51 -13.73
N PRO A 526 -15.59 22.25 -13.76
CA PRO A 526 -15.08 21.62 -14.98
C PRO A 526 -16.14 21.60 -16.09
N VAL A 527 -15.71 21.77 -17.34
CA VAL A 527 -16.57 21.57 -18.53
C VAL A 527 -16.03 20.43 -19.40
N ALA A 528 -16.80 20.00 -20.41
CA ALA A 528 -16.35 18.99 -21.35
C ALA A 528 -15.13 19.48 -22.17
N ASN A 529 -14.19 18.59 -22.44
CA ASN A 529 -12.93 18.91 -23.13
C ASN A 529 -12.92 18.46 -24.60
N PRO A 530 -13.44 19.24 -25.56
CA PRO A 530 -13.45 18.86 -26.98
C PRO A 530 -12.07 18.94 -27.66
N GLY A 531 -11.07 19.53 -27.00
CA GLY A 531 -9.71 19.72 -27.52
C GLY A 531 -8.61 19.06 -26.70
N LEU A 532 -8.96 18.14 -25.78
CA LEU A 532 -8.02 17.31 -25.02
C LEU A 532 -8.14 15.88 -25.56
N HIS A 533 -7.07 15.34 -26.14
CA HIS A 533 -7.12 14.07 -26.86
C HIS A 533 -6.12 13.05 -26.30
N VAL A 534 -6.57 11.80 -26.22
CA VAL A 534 -5.73 10.62 -25.99
C VAL A 534 -5.55 9.82 -27.28
N THR A 535 -4.42 9.14 -27.43
CA THR A 535 -4.22 8.12 -28.47
C THR A 535 -3.51 6.91 -27.87
N VAL A 536 -4.02 5.70 -28.17
CA VAL A 536 -3.33 4.45 -27.80
C VAL A 536 -2.20 4.22 -28.81
N VAL A 537 -0.95 4.26 -28.34
CA VAL A 537 0.25 4.09 -29.17
C VAL A 537 0.51 2.61 -29.45
N ASN A 538 0.30 1.76 -28.44
CA ASN A 538 0.45 0.32 -28.53
C ASN A 538 -0.46 -0.38 -27.49
N THR A 539 -0.55 -1.70 -27.61
CA THR A 539 -1.32 -2.57 -26.71
C THR A 539 -0.43 -3.63 -26.07
N SER A 540 -0.81 -4.12 -24.90
CA SER A 540 -0.15 -5.23 -24.21
C SER A 540 -1.15 -6.32 -23.81
N ASN A 541 -0.60 -7.44 -23.36
CA ASN A 541 -1.31 -8.52 -22.67
C ASN A 541 -0.93 -8.57 -21.17
N ASP A 542 -0.55 -7.42 -20.59
CA ASP A 542 -0.21 -7.28 -19.17
C ASP A 542 -1.32 -7.87 -18.29
N VAL A 543 -0.96 -8.81 -17.42
CA VAL A 543 -1.91 -9.53 -16.55
C VAL A 543 -2.35 -8.72 -15.34
N GLY A 544 -1.49 -7.86 -14.79
CA GLY A 544 -1.83 -7.03 -13.64
C GLY A 544 -2.77 -5.89 -14.03
N VAL A 545 -2.41 -5.16 -15.09
CA VAL A 545 -3.24 -4.05 -15.60
C VAL A 545 -4.57 -4.56 -16.16
N ALA A 546 -4.60 -5.75 -16.78
CA ALA A 546 -5.86 -6.37 -17.21
C ALA A 546 -6.77 -6.77 -16.04
N ALA A 547 -6.19 -7.19 -14.90
CA ALA A 547 -6.96 -7.51 -13.70
C ALA A 547 -7.52 -6.24 -13.02
N ALA A 548 -6.73 -5.18 -12.86
CA ALA A 548 -7.23 -3.89 -12.37
C ALA A 548 -8.34 -3.31 -13.28
N PHE A 549 -8.22 -3.49 -14.61
CA PHE A 549 -9.28 -3.12 -15.53
C PHE A 549 -10.53 -4.00 -15.35
N ALA A 550 -10.39 -5.30 -15.11
CA ALA A 550 -11.50 -6.20 -14.79
C ALA A 550 -12.22 -5.76 -13.49
N LYS A 551 -11.50 -5.50 -12.38
CA LYS A 551 -12.08 -4.94 -11.12
C LYS A 551 -12.90 -3.67 -11.40
N THR A 552 -12.36 -2.74 -12.19
CA THR A 552 -13.06 -1.52 -12.59
C THR A 552 -14.39 -1.81 -13.31
N LEU A 553 -14.38 -2.73 -14.28
CA LEU A 553 -15.56 -3.14 -15.03
C LEU A 553 -16.59 -3.88 -14.15
N GLU A 554 -16.13 -4.67 -13.18
CA GLU A 554 -16.96 -5.43 -12.25
C GLU A 554 -17.71 -4.52 -11.28
N PHE A 555 -17.03 -3.62 -10.56
CA PHE A 555 -17.67 -2.66 -9.67
C PHE A 555 -18.61 -1.70 -10.42
N TYR A 556 -18.20 -1.24 -11.62
CA TYR A 556 -19.08 -0.44 -12.47
C TYR A 556 -20.32 -1.22 -12.92
N SER A 557 -20.16 -2.47 -13.37
CA SER A 557 -21.28 -3.34 -13.79
C SER A 557 -22.24 -3.61 -12.62
N ALA A 558 -21.71 -3.97 -11.45
CA ALA A 558 -22.49 -4.30 -10.25
C ALA A 558 -23.42 -3.16 -9.81
N LYS A 559 -23.05 -1.90 -10.09
CA LYS A 559 -23.86 -0.72 -9.78
C LYS A 559 -24.72 -0.21 -10.93
N SER A 560 -24.21 -0.26 -12.17
CA SER A 560 -24.88 0.29 -13.35
C SER A 560 -25.85 -0.68 -14.02
N GLY A 561 -25.68 -1.99 -13.81
CA GLY A 561 -26.34 -3.04 -14.57
C GLY A 561 -25.74 -3.28 -15.96
N ASN A 562 -24.54 -2.75 -16.26
CA ASN A 562 -23.89 -2.93 -17.55
C ASN A 562 -23.30 -4.34 -17.71
N ALA A 563 -24.15 -5.29 -18.12
CA ALA A 563 -23.78 -6.69 -18.33
C ALA A 563 -22.58 -6.89 -19.29
N ALA A 564 -22.43 -6.02 -20.31
CA ALA A 564 -21.31 -6.12 -21.25
C ALA A 564 -19.95 -5.85 -20.58
N SER A 565 -19.91 -4.99 -19.55
CA SER A 565 -18.70 -4.74 -18.76
C SER A 565 -18.31 -5.98 -17.95
N LEU A 566 -19.29 -6.66 -17.33
CA LEU A 566 -19.04 -7.94 -16.64
C LEU A 566 -18.56 -9.03 -17.61
N THR A 567 -19.22 -9.19 -18.77
CA THR A 567 -18.79 -10.18 -19.78
C THR A 567 -17.37 -9.94 -20.29
N LEU A 568 -16.92 -8.68 -20.39
CA LEU A 568 -15.54 -8.37 -20.73
C LEU A 568 -14.57 -8.72 -19.57
N ALA A 569 -14.91 -8.36 -18.33
CA ALA A 569 -14.09 -8.71 -17.16
C ALA A 569 -13.91 -10.23 -17.01
N GLU A 570 -15.02 -10.99 -17.06
CA GLU A 570 -15.03 -12.45 -17.09
C GLU A 570 -14.13 -13.00 -18.21
N ALA A 571 -14.27 -12.46 -19.44
CA ALA A 571 -13.47 -12.90 -20.58
C ALA A 571 -11.97 -12.59 -20.43
N LEU A 572 -11.58 -11.46 -19.82
CA LEU A 572 -10.18 -11.15 -19.53
C LEU A 572 -9.61 -12.15 -18.51
N LEU A 573 -10.32 -12.40 -17.40
CA LEU A 573 -9.91 -13.31 -16.33
C LEU A 573 -9.86 -14.77 -16.79
N ASP A 574 -10.83 -15.23 -17.57
CA ASP A 574 -10.83 -16.56 -18.20
C ASP A 574 -9.63 -16.75 -19.13
N ARG A 575 -9.31 -15.74 -19.95
CA ARG A 575 -8.18 -15.78 -20.88
C ARG A 575 -6.84 -15.74 -20.15
N MET A 576 -6.70 -14.92 -19.11
CA MET A 576 -5.52 -14.93 -18.24
C MET A 576 -5.30 -16.32 -17.63
N ALA A 577 -6.34 -16.88 -16.99
CA ALA A 577 -6.26 -18.21 -16.38
C ALA A 577 -5.94 -19.31 -17.40
N ALA A 578 -6.46 -19.22 -18.64
CA ALA A 578 -6.25 -20.21 -19.68
C ALA A 578 -4.90 -20.09 -20.43
N LYS A 579 -4.26 -18.91 -20.44
CA LYS A 579 -3.05 -18.63 -21.25
C LYS A 579 -1.78 -18.40 -20.45
N TYR A 580 -1.90 -17.87 -19.23
CA TYR A 580 -0.78 -17.29 -18.50
C TYR A 580 -0.58 -17.90 -17.09
N THR A 581 -1.39 -18.88 -16.68
CA THR A 581 -1.17 -19.62 -15.42
C THR A 581 0.08 -20.49 -15.50
N ASP A 582 0.94 -20.41 -14.48
CA ASP A 582 2.07 -21.31 -14.29
C ASP A 582 2.06 -21.96 -12.88
N THR A 583 3.20 -22.49 -12.42
CA THR A 583 3.32 -23.14 -11.12
C THR A 583 3.22 -22.20 -9.91
N ILE A 584 3.59 -20.93 -10.06
CA ILE A 584 3.68 -19.96 -8.95
C ILE A 584 2.74 -18.77 -9.06
N GLY A 585 2.11 -18.54 -10.22
CA GLY A 585 1.06 -17.54 -10.37
C GLY A 585 0.43 -17.49 -11.76
N ILE A 586 0.12 -16.28 -12.20
CA ILE A 586 -0.36 -15.96 -13.56
C ILE A 586 0.56 -14.87 -14.12
N SER A 587 1.31 -15.17 -15.18
CA SER A 587 2.28 -14.26 -15.78
C SER A 587 2.45 -14.48 -17.29
N ASN A 588 2.56 -13.40 -18.05
CA ASN A 588 2.81 -13.41 -19.48
C ASN A 588 4.31 -13.14 -19.77
N PRO A 589 4.89 -13.66 -20.87
CA PRO A 589 6.25 -13.29 -21.28
C PRO A 589 6.33 -11.82 -21.75
N GLU A 590 7.29 -11.08 -21.22
CA GLU A 590 7.54 -9.65 -21.47
C GLU A 590 8.94 -9.44 -22.05
N VAL A 591 9.06 -8.65 -23.13
CA VAL A 591 10.36 -8.31 -23.74
C VAL A 591 10.87 -6.99 -23.17
N ARG A 592 12.01 -7.02 -22.50
CA ARG A 592 12.60 -5.86 -21.82
C ARG A 592 13.64 -5.16 -22.69
N THR A 593 13.17 -4.43 -23.71
CA THR A 593 14.04 -3.63 -24.61
C THR A 593 14.75 -2.50 -23.86
N ASP A 594 14.13 -2.01 -22.80
CA ASP A 594 14.66 -1.01 -21.87
C ASP A 594 15.91 -1.48 -21.10
N TYR A 595 16.16 -2.80 -20.98
CA TYR A 595 17.35 -3.35 -20.32
C TYR A 595 18.67 -3.14 -21.09
N SER A 596 18.62 -2.44 -22.22
CA SER A 596 19.81 -1.83 -22.83
C SER A 596 20.44 -0.79 -21.91
N GLN A 597 19.64 -0.14 -21.06
CA GLN A 597 20.04 0.92 -20.13
C GLN A 597 20.83 0.44 -18.90
N PHE A 598 21.09 -0.87 -18.73
CA PHE A 598 22.00 -1.35 -17.68
C PHE A 598 23.42 -0.74 -17.78
N ASN A 599 23.83 -0.33 -18.99
CA ASN A 599 25.10 0.35 -19.25
C ASN A 599 24.98 1.89 -19.31
N ASP A 600 23.79 2.46 -19.07
CA ASP A 600 23.60 3.91 -19.15
C ASP A 600 24.24 4.63 -17.96
N SER A 601 24.74 5.84 -18.22
CA SER A 601 25.46 6.64 -17.23
C SER A 601 24.52 7.20 -16.16
N VAL A 602 24.87 6.95 -14.90
CA VAL A 602 24.32 7.65 -13.74
C VAL A 602 25.04 9.00 -13.65
N VAL A 603 24.29 10.10 -13.76
CA VAL A 603 24.89 11.45 -13.75
C VAL A 603 25.51 11.72 -12.37
N ILE A 604 26.83 11.81 -12.27
CA ILE A 604 27.53 12.16 -11.03
C ILE A 604 28.38 13.43 -11.27
N PRO A 605 28.28 14.47 -10.42
CA PRO A 605 28.98 15.74 -10.64
C PRO A 605 30.50 15.57 -10.78
N ALA A 606 31.12 16.39 -11.63
CA ALA A 606 32.56 16.36 -11.84
C ALA A 606 33.34 16.58 -10.54
N GLY A 607 34.27 15.68 -10.23
CA GLY A 607 35.05 15.70 -8.99
C GLY A 607 34.31 15.17 -7.75
N TRP A 608 33.04 14.78 -7.86
CA TRP A 608 32.36 13.99 -6.84
C TRP A 608 32.88 12.54 -6.94
N VAL A 609 33.46 12.03 -5.85
CA VAL A 609 33.95 10.64 -5.75
C VAL A 609 33.52 10.06 -4.42
N GLY A 610 32.88 8.90 -4.46
CA GLY A 610 32.36 8.20 -3.30
C GLY A 610 32.41 6.68 -3.41
N THR A 611 31.97 5.99 -2.37
CA THR A 611 31.87 4.53 -2.33
C THR A 611 30.54 4.12 -1.72
N ASN A 612 29.79 3.22 -2.35
CA ASN A 612 28.53 2.69 -1.80
C ASN A 612 28.75 1.45 -0.90
N ALA A 613 27.68 0.91 -0.34
CA ALA A 613 27.78 -0.23 0.58
C ALA A 613 28.10 -1.58 -0.10
N GLN A 614 27.98 -1.69 -1.42
CA GLN A 614 28.50 -2.83 -2.20
C GLN A 614 30.00 -2.69 -2.49
N GLY A 615 30.64 -1.58 -2.13
CA GLY A 615 32.04 -1.28 -2.43
C GLY A 615 32.26 -0.72 -3.84
N ALA A 616 31.20 -0.33 -4.56
CA ALA A 616 31.33 0.29 -5.87
C ALA A 616 31.84 1.73 -5.74
N THR A 617 32.83 2.09 -6.56
CA THR A 617 33.29 3.48 -6.71
C THR A 617 32.28 4.26 -7.53
N LEU A 618 31.80 5.35 -6.96
CA LEU A 618 30.82 6.25 -7.56
C LEU A 618 31.54 7.53 -8.04
N ASN A 619 31.50 7.82 -9.34
CA ASN A 619 32.15 8.98 -9.98
C ASN A 619 31.53 9.29 -11.36
N SER A 620 32.08 10.24 -12.12
CA SER A 620 31.56 10.66 -13.44
C SER A 620 31.61 9.60 -14.56
N SER A 621 32.08 8.37 -14.30
CA SER A 621 32.01 7.22 -15.21
C SER A 621 31.08 6.10 -14.73
N THR A 622 30.35 6.33 -13.63
CA THR A 622 29.38 5.36 -13.10
C THR A 622 28.22 5.16 -14.06
N THR A 623 27.94 3.91 -14.39
CA THR A 623 26.70 3.43 -15.01
C THR A 623 25.81 2.72 -13.98
N PHE A 624 24.54 2.52 -14.32
CA PHE A 624 23.56 1.79 -13.50
C PHE A 624 24.12 0.47 -12.94
N LEU A 625 24.71 -0.35 -13.81
CA LEU A 625 25.33 -1.63 -13.45
C LEU A 625 26.61 -1.49 -12.60
N THR A 626 27.45 -0.48 -12.84
CA THR A 626 28.70 -0.31 -12.06
C THR A 626 28.44 0.14 -10.63
N GLU A 627 27.35 0.88 -10.37
CA GLU A 627 26.88 1.18 -9.02
C GLU A 627 26.34 -0.08 -8.32
N ARG A 628 25.74 -1.00 -9.09
CA ARG A 628 25.01 -2.18 -8.60
C ARG A 628 25.74 -3.49 -8.95
N PRO A 629 27.03 -3.68 -8.61
CA PRO A 629 27.84 -4.79 -9.11
C PRO A 629 27.35 -6.18 -8.68
N LYS A 630 26.51 -6.29 -7.64
CA LYS A 630 25.83 -7.56 -7.30
C LYS A 630 24.90 -8.07 -8.40
N TYR A 631 24.44 -7.23 -9.33
CA TYR A 631 23.66 -7.72 -10.48
C TYR A 631 24.42 -8.74 -11.33
N LEU A 632 25.76 -8.68 -11.37
CA LEU A 632 26.60 -9.67 -12.05
C LEU A 632 26.49 -11.09 -11.45
N GLN A 633 25.91 -11.23 -10.25
CA GLN A 633 25.71 -12.49 -9.54
C GLN A 633 24.27 -13.01 -9.68
N ASP A 634 23.37 -12.24 -10.29
CA ASP A 634 21.98 -12.63 -10.48
C ASP A 634 21.85 -13.76 -11.52
N PRO A 635 21.10 -14.85 -11.24
CA PRO A 635 20.97 -15.99 -12.16
C PRO A 635 20.41 -15.65 -13.55
N ALA A 636 19.65 -14.56 -13.68
CA ALA A 636 19.06 -14.11 -14.93
C ALA A 636 19.91 -13.06 -15.66
N PHE A 637 20.90 -12.44 -15.00
CA PHE A 637 21.79 -11.45 -15.62
C PHE A 637 22.51 -11.92 -16.90
N PRO A 638 22.88 -13.21 -17.09
CA PRO A 638 23.42 -13.69 -18.36
C PRO A 638 22.52 -13.43 -19.58
N LYS A 639 21.18 -13.32 -19.41
CA LYS A 639 20.26 -12.89 -20.47
C LYS A 639 20.50 -11.42 -20.85
N VAL A 640 20.62 -10.54 -19.85
CA VAL A 640 20.89 -9.11 -20.02
C VAL A 640 22.27 -8.89 -20.62
N GLN A 641 23.30 -9.58 -20.11
CA GLN A 641 24.65 -9.50 -20.66
C GLN A 641 24.72 -9.91 -22.14
N SER A 642 23.91 -10.90 -22.56
CA SER A 642 23.79 -11.28 -23.97
C SER A 642 23.21 -10.14 -24.83
N TYR A 643 22.18 -9.45 -24.33
CA TYR A 643 21.60 -8.28 -25.01
C TYR A 643 22.58 -7.10 -25.09
N LEU A 644 23.25 -6.76 -23.98
CA LEU A 644 24.29 -5.72 -23.93
C LEU A 644 25.48 -6.02 -24.87
N ASN A 645 25.71 -7.28 -25.21
CA ASN A 645 26.71 -7.72 -26.18
C ASN A 645 26.20 -7.71 -27.65
N GLY A 646 25.03 -7.12 -27.93
CA GLY A 646 24.42 -7.03 -29.27
C GLY A 646 23.46 -8.18 -29.61
N GLY A 647 23.02 -8.96 -28.61
CA GLY A 647 21.98 -9.97 -28.77
C GLY A 647 20.57 -9.38 -28.93
N ALA A 648 19.56 -10.24 -28.93
CA ALA A 648 18.16 -9.82 -28.87
C ALA A 648 17.78 -9.34 -27.46
N ALA A 649 16.80 -8.44 -27.37
CA ALA A 649 16.25 -7.99 -26.08
C ALA A 649 15.72 -9.19 -25.26
N PRO A 650 16.00 -9.25 -23.95
CA PRO A 650 15.72 -10.42 -23.14
C PRO A 650 14.22 -10.52 -22.81
N THR A 651 13.73 -11.75 -22.72
CA THR A 651 12.36 -12.05 -22.30
C THR A 651 12.33 -12.60 -20.86
N PHE A 652 11.40 -12.08 -20.08
CA PHE A 652 11.14 -12.45 -18.69
C PHE A 652 9.66 -12.80 -18.52
N THR A 653 9.34 -13.46 -17.40
CA THR A 653 7.99 -13.81 -16.99
C THR A 653 7.95 -13.45 -15.51
N TYR A 654 7.33 -12.32 -15.19
CA TYR A 654 7.43 -11.68 -13.88
C TYR A 654 6.23 -11.97 -12.99
N HIS A 655 6.50 -12.28 -11.73
CA HIS A 655 5.54 -12.50 -10.67
C HIS A 655 5.57 -11.32 -9.69
N ARG A 656 5.25 -10.12 -10.21
CA ARG A 656 5.05 -8.91 -9.42
C ARG A 656 3.96 -9.14 -8.39
N PHE A 657 4.24 -8.87 -7.12
CA PHE A 657 3.33 -9.16 -6.02
C PHE A 657 1.98 -8.46 -6.20
N TRP A 658 1.98 -7.17 -6.56
CA TRP A 658 0.77 -6.40 -6.81
C TRP A 658 -0.08 -7.02 -7.92
N ALA A 659 0.52 -7.46 -9.02
CA ALA A 659 -0.19 -8.04 -10.15
C ALA A 659 -0.87 -9.35 -9.77
N GLN A 660 -0.19 -10.21 -9.01
CA GLN A 660 -0.79 -11.45 -8.51
C GLN A 660 -1.92 -11.17 -7.51
N ALA A 661 -1.77 -10.14 -6.67
CA ALA A 661 -2.82 -9.70 -5.77
C ALA A 661 -4.06 -9.20 -6.54
N ASP A 662 -3.90 -8.32 -7.53
CA ASP A 662 -5.02 -7.82 -8.36
C ASP A 662 -5.71 -8.95 -9.14
N ILE A 663 -4.96 -9.87 -9.75
CA ILE A 663 -5.54 -11.03 -10.45
C ILE A 663 -6.33 -11.91 -9.48
N ALA A 664 -5.84 -12.10 -8.26
CA ALA A 664 -6.57 -12.83 -7.23
C ALA A 664 -7.85 -12.09 -6.83
N MET A 665 -7.78 -10.78 -6.58
CA MET A 665 -8.90 -9.96 -6.13
C MET A 665 -10.00 -9.83 -7.20
N ALA A 666 -9.66 -9.60 -8.48
CA ALA A 666 -10.62 -9.65 -9.59
C ALA A 666 -11.38 -10.99 -9.68
N ASN A 667 -10.68 -12.12 -9.44
CA ASN A 667 -11.34 -13.43 -9.34
C ASN A 667 -12.21 -13.57 -8.06
N ALA A 668 -11.92 -12.84 -6.98
CA ALA A 668 -12.80 -12.82 -5.82
C ALA A 668 -14.03 -11.95 -6.04
N ASP A 669 -13.87 -10.79 -6.69
CA ASP A 669 -14.87 -9.73 -6.83
C ASP A 669 -16.08 -10.18 -7.66
N ILE A 670 -15.91 -10.97 -8.72
CA ILE A 670 -17.04 -11.64 -9.41
C ILE A 670 -17.90 -12.44 -8.41
N GLY A 671 -17.26 -13.18 -7.49
CA GLY A 671 -17.94 -13.96 -6.47
C GLY A 671 -18.62 -13.10 -5.39
N ILE A 672 -17.99 -11.99 -5.01
CA ILE A 672 -18.47 -11.05 -3.99
C ILE A 672 -19.64 -10.22 -4.50
N LEU A 673 -19.56 -9.71 -5.74
CA LEU A 673 -20.50 -8.74 -6.32
C LEU A 673 -21.71 -9.41 -6.98
N PHE A 674 -21.53 -10.58 -7.61
CA PHE A 674 -22.58 -11.25 -8.41
C PHE A 674 -23.01 -12.62 -7.84
N GLY A 675 -22.50 -13.02 -6.67
CA GLY A 675 -22.99 -14.21 -5.94
C GLY A 675 -22.70 -15.55 -6.62
N GLY A 676 -21.80 -15.59 -7.61
CA GLY A 676 -21.41 -16.81 -8.31
C GLY A 676 -22.25 -17.18 -9.54
N THR A 677 -23.00 -16.24 -10.13
CA THR A 677 -23.67 -16.45 -11.42
C THR A 677 -22.69 -16.42 -12.60
N GLY A 678 -21.71 -17.33 -12.60
CA GLY A 678 -20.89 -17.58 -13.78
C GLY A 678 -21.77 -18.17 -14.87
N THR A 679 -22.30 -17.31 -15.74
CA THR A 679 -23.08 -17.74 -16.90
C THR A 679 -22.14 -18.37 -17.90
N THR A 680 -22.08 -19.71 -17.92
CA THR A 680 -21.36 -20.45 -18.96
C THR A 680 -21.79 -19.91 -20.33
N PRO A 681 -20.89 -19.33 -21.14
CA PRO A 681 -21.25 -18.86 -22.46
C PRO A 681 -21.64 -20.07 -23.31
N THR A 682 -22.93 -20.24 -23.54
CA THR A 682 -23.43 -21.23 -24.49
C THR A 682 -22.97 -20.80 -25.88
N PRO A 683 -22.19 -21.61 -26.62
CA PRO A 683 -21.75 -21.23 -27.95
C PRO A 683 -22.95 -21.04 -28.86
N THR A 684 -23.19 -19.81 -29.31
CA THR A 684 -24.23 -19.52 -30.31
C THR A 684 -23.79 -20.07 -31.66
N THR A 685 -24.11 -21.34 -31.92
CA THR A 685 -23.88 -21.96 -33.23
C THR A 685 -24.94 -21.49 -34.21
N THR A 686 -24.54 -20.59 -35.13
CA THR A 686 -25.36 -20.16 -36.25
C THR A 686 -25.71 -21.38 -37.11
N GLY A 687 -27.01 -21.65 -37.29
CA GLY A 687 -27.46 -22.95 -37.80
C GLY A 687 -27.34 -23.13 -39.31
N THR A 688 -26.93 -24.33 -39.71
CA THR A 688 -27.34 -24.96 -40.99
C THR A 688 -27.57 -26.46 -40.77
N THR A 689 -28.81 -26.92 -40.94
CA THR A 689 -29.19 -28.34 -40.86
C THR A 689 -28.86 -29.08 -42.16
N PRO A 690 -28.33 -30.31 -42.07
CA PRO A 690 -28.85 -31.38 -42.94
C PRO A 690 -29.33 -32.64 -42.18
N THR A 691 -30.26 -33.32 -42.85
CA THR A 691 -31.06 -34.52 -42.51
C THR A 691 -30.27 -35.76 -42.01
N PRO A 692 -30.85 -36.62 -41.15
CA PRO A 692 -30.13 -37.73 -40.48
C PRO A 692 -29.99 -39.01 -41.31
N THR A 693 -29.02 -39.85 -40.92
CA THR A 693 -28.89 -41.26 -41.38
C THR A 693 -28.66 -42.21 -40.18
N THR A 694 -28.99 -43.49 -40.35
CA THR A 694 -29.25 -44.47 -39.28
C THR A 694 -28.15 -45.50 -39.01
N GLY A 695 -28.12 -46.06 -37.79
CA GLY A 695 -27.32 -47.24 -37.39
C GLY A 695 -26.09 -46.88 -36.53
N VAL A 696 -25.62 -47.69 -35.57
CA VAL A 696 -25.95 -49.09 -35.19
C VAL A 696 -25.74 -49.27 -33.67
N THR A 697 -26.52 -50.15 -33.02
CA THR A 697 -26.41 -50.53 -31.59
C THR A 697 -25.35 -51.62 -31.34
N PRO A 698 -24.61 -51.58 -30.22
CA PRO A 698 -24.16 -52.79 -29.52
C PRO A 698 -24.66 -52.91 -28.06
N THR A 699 -24.65 -54.15 -27.57
CA THR A 699 -25.40 -54.71 -26.41
C THR A 699 -24.67 -54.61 -25.05
N PRO A 700 -25.38 -54.55 -23.89
CA PRO A 700 -24.77 -54.44 -22.55
C PRO A 700 -24.58 -55.78 -21.78
N THR A 701 -23.57 -55.81 -20.88
CA THR A 701 -23.27 -56.88 -19.88
C THR A 701 -22.20 -56.38 -18.87
N THR A 702 -22.09 -56.74 -17.57
CA THR A 702 -23.04 -57.18 -16.50
C THR A 702 -22.28 -57.27 -15.15
N GLY A 703 -22.85 -56.81 -14.03
CA GLY A 703 -22.35 -57.04 -12.65
C GLY A 703 -21.33 -56.00 -12.13
N VAL A 704 -21.25 -55.66 -10.83
CA VAL A 704 -21.81 -56.30 -9.61
C VAL A 704 -22.24 -55.23 -8.58
N THR A 705 -23.28 -55.52 -7.79
CA THR A 705 -23.83 -54.67 -6.71
C THR A 705 -23.29 -55.04 -5.32
N PRO A 706 -23.07 -54.07 -4.41
CA PRO A 706 -23.20 -54.28 -2.97
C PRO A 706 -24.33 -53.45 -2.32
N THR A 707 -24.95 -54.02 -1.29
CA THR A 707 -26.17 -53.60 -0.57
C THR A 707 -25.96 -52.39 0.36
N PRO A 708 -26.96 -51.52 0.60
CA PRO A 708 -26.83 -50.36 1.49
C PRO A 708 -26.89 -50.71 2.98
N THR A 709 -26.14 -49.96 3.80
CA THR A 709 -26.25 -49.93 5.27
C THR A 709 -26.62 -48.53 5.77
N THR A 710 -27.56 -48.48 6.71
CA THR A 710 -28.05 -47.26 7.37
C THR A 710 -27.26 -46.95 8.65
N GLY A 711 -26.93 -45.67 8.91
CA GLY A 711 -26.57 -45.26 10.28
C GLY A 711 -25.82 -43.93 10.46
N ALA A 712 -26.39 -43.07 11.33
CA ALA A 712 -25.76 -41.99 12.10
C ALA A 712 -25.33 -40.67 11.40
N THR A 713 -25.94 -39.59 11.88
CA THR A 713 -25.58 -38.18 11.67
C THR A 713 -24.23 -37.82 12.32
N PRO A 714 -23.32 -37.09 11.65
CA PRO A 714 -22.07 -36.63 12.26
C PRO A 714 -22.26 -35.38 13.15
N THR A 715 -21.95 -35.53 14.42
CA THR A 715 -21.72 -34.43 15.39
C THR A 715 -20.36 -33.77 15.10
N PRO A 716 -20.19 -32.43 15.23
CA PRO A 716 -18.93 -31.76 14.90
C PRO A 716 -17.75 -32.22 15.76
N THR A 717 -16.68 -32.65 15.11
CA THR A 717 -15.40 -33.02 15.73
C THR A 717 -14.40 -31.86 15.67
N THR A 718 -13.69 -31.64 16.78
CA THR A 718 -12.60 -30.67 16.86
C THR A 718 -11.35 -31.20 16.14
N GLY A 719 -10.78 -30.38 15.24
CA GLY A 719 -9.54 -30.72 14.52
C GLY A 719 -8.37 -30.88 15.49
N VAL A 720 -7.73 -32.06 15.47
CA VAL A 720 -6.64 -32.41 16.38
C VAL A 720 -5.31 -31.92 15.82
N THR A 721 -4.64 -31.01 16.51
CA THR A 721 -3.22 -30.66 16.24
C THR A 721 -2.37 -31.92 16.34
N PRO A 722 -1.44 -32.22 15.40
CA PRO A 722 -0.60 -33.40 15.50
C PRO A 722 0.20 -33.39 16.80
N THR A 723 0.02 -34.42 17.63
CA THR A 723 0.79 -34.64 18.86
C THR A 723 2.25 -34.95 18.48
N PRO A 724 3.25 -34.13 18.88
CA PRO A 724 4.64 -34.47 18.65
C PRO A 724 5.00 -35.74 19.42
N THR A 725 5.71 -36.66 18.76
CA THR A 725 6.28 -37.84 19.42
C THR A 725 7.21 -37.38 20.55
N PRO A 726 7.10 -37.91 21.78
CA PRO A 726 7.95 -37.51 22.88
C PRO A 726 9.43 -37.74 22.56
N ILE A 727 10.24 -36.68 22.58
CA ILE A 727 11.70 -36.81 22.51
C ILE A 727 12.16 -37.21 23.92
N THR A 728 12.47 -38.49 24.10
CA THR A 728 13.06 -39.00 25.35
C THR A 728 14.41 -38.34 25.59
N GLY A 729 14.49 -37.44 26.58
CA GLY A 729 15.74 -36.80 27.00
C GLY A 729 15.69 -35.28 27.24
N ALA A 730 14.56 -34.62 26.98
CA ALA A 730 14.44 -33.17 27.24
C ALA A 730 14.28 -32.86 28.74
N THR A 731 15.39 -32.82 29.49
CA THR A 731 15.39 -32.23 30.83
C THR A 731 15.27 -30.71 30.74
N CYS A 732 14.45 -30.13 31.62
CA CYS A 732 14.18 -28.70 31.66
C CYS A 732 14.07 -28.21 33.10
N LYS A 733 14.39 -26.94 33.31
CA LYS A 733 14.10 -26.21 34.56
C LYS A 733 13.15 -25.07 34.26
N VAL A 734 12.14 -24.87 35.11
CA VAL A 734 11.20 -23.75 34.94
C VAL A 734 11.10 -22.94 36.22
N THR A 735 11.51 -21.67 36.15
CA THR A 735 11.26 -20.70 37.22
C THR A 735 9.99 -19.92 36.90
N TYR A 736 9.04 -19.91 37.84
CA TYR A 736 7.83 -19.09 37.78
C TYR A 736 7.92 -17.95 38.79
N SER A 737 7.73 -16.71 38.34
CA SER A 737 7.63 -15.52 39.19
C SER A 737 6.26 -14.87 39.03
N VAL A 738 5.76 -14.25 40.10
CA VAL A 738 4.47 -13.55 40.11
C VAL A 738 4.60 -12.19 40.76
N ASN A 739 4.07 -11.17 40.08
CA ASN A 739 3.79 -9.85 40.66
C ASN A 739 2.28 -9.62 40.57
N GLN A 740 1.59 -9.36 41.69
CA GLN A 740 0.12 -9.39 41.73
C GLN A 740 -0.51 -8.20 42.45
N TRP A 741 -1.74 -7.91 42.06
CA TRP A 741 -2.61 -6.87 42.60
C TRP A 741 -4.04 -7.42 42.74
N PRO A 742 -4.99 -6.70 43.37
CA PRO A 742 -6.36 -7.17 43.49
C PRO A 742 -6.98 -7.49 42.12
N GLY A 743 -7.35 -8.76 41.90
CA GLY A 743 -7.98 -9.24 40.68
C GLY A 743 -7.06 -9.49 39.48
N GLY A 744 -5.76 -9.19 39.57
CA GLY A 744 -4.82 -9.36 38.45
C GLY A 744 -3.38 -9.67 38.86
N PHE A 745 -2.57 -10.11 37.89
CA PHE A 745 -1.16 -10.41 38.07
C PHE A 745 -0.39 -10.42 36.75
N THR A 746 0.92 -10.22 36.85
CA THR A 746 1.91 -10.56 35.83
C THR A 746 2.64 -11.84 36.25
N GLY A 747 2.60 -12.86 35.39
CA GLY A 747 3.36 -14.09 35.51
C GLY A 747 4.60 -14.07 34.60
N GLY A 748 5.77 -14.30 35.18
CA GLY A 748 7.02 -14.48 34.44
C GLY A 748 7.45 -15.95 34.43
N LEU A 749 7.86 -16.45 33.27
CA LEU A 749 8.45 -17.77 33.11
C LEU A 749 9.92 -17.63 32.71
N THR A 750 10.77 -18.49 33.23
CA THR A 750 12.12 -18.72 32.70
C THR A 750 12.24 -20.21 32.41
N ILE A 751 12.31 -20.56 31.13
CA ILE A 751 12.40 -21.95 30.66
C ILE A 751 13.86 -22.20 30.27
N THR A 752 14.56 -23.05 31.01
CA THR A 752 15.94 -23.46 30.71
C THR A 752 15.95 -24.86 30.14
N ASN A 753 16.60 -25.06 28.99
CA ASN A 753 16.90 -26.40 28.48
C ASN A 753 18.11 -26.95 29.25
N THR A 754 17.88 -27.94 30.13
CA THR A 754 18.93 -28.60 30.91
C THR A 754 19.34 -29.94 30.31
N GLY A 755 18.86 -30.26 29.10
CA GLY A 755 19.28 -31.43 28.32
C GLY A 755 20.60 -31.18 27.59
N THR A 756 21.10 -32.22 26.92
CA THR A 756 22.35 -32.19 26.14
C THR A 756 22.16 -31.81 24.67
N THR A 757 20.93 -31.70 24.19
CA THR A 757 20.57 -31.39 22.80
C THR A 757 19.84 -30.06 22.68
N ALA A 758 20.11 -29.32 21.60
CA ALA A 758 19.34 -28.13 21.26
C ALA A 758 17.91 -28.50 20.84
N LEU A 759 16.93 -27.69 21.24
CA LEU A 759 15.55 -27.79 20.76
C LEU A 759 15.35 -26.80 19.60
N SER A 760 14.74 -27.24 18.49
CA SER A 760 14.36 -26.37 17.37
C SER A 760 13.03 -25.64 17.60
N SER A 761 12.22 -26.15 18.52
CA SER A 761 10.96 -25.58 18.99
C SER A 761 10.68 -26.01 20.42
N TRP A 762 9.90 -25.21 21.15
CA TRP A 762 9.50 -25.53 22.52
C TRP A 762 8.03 -25.29 22.77
N ARG A 763 7.44 -26.19 23.55
CA ARG A 763 6.07 -26.17 24.05
C ARG A 763 6.09 -26.46 25.54
N LEU A 764 5.81 -25.43 26.35
CA LEU A 764 5.58 -25.56 27.78
C LEU A 764 4.10 -25.87 28.04
N THR A 765 3.79 -26.76 28.97
CA THR A 765 2.45 -26.95 29.50
C THR A 765 2.46 -26.92 31.03
N PHE A 766 1.42 -26.32 31.62
CA PHE A 766 1.19 -26.29 33.07
C PHE A 766 -0.30 -26.09 33.37
N THR A 767 -0.69 -26.28 34.63
CA THR A 767 -2.07 -26.08 35.10
C THR A 767 -2.09 -25.07 36.23
N PHE A 768 -2.95 -24.06 36.14
CA PHE A 768 -3.21 -23.16 37.26
C PHE A 768 -3.96 -23.87 38.38
N PRO A 769 -3.61 -23.68 39.67
CA PRO A 769 -4.30 -24.37 40.76
C PRO A 769 -5.62 -23.71 41.21
N GLY A 770 -5.94 -22.52 40.69
CA GLY A 770 -7.12 -21.74 41.04
C GLY A 770 -7.88 -21.22 39.81
N THR A 771 -8.49 -20.04 39.94
CA THR A 771 -9.34 -19.42 38.91
C THR A 771 -8.57 -18.56 37.91
N GLN A 772 -7.23 -18.67 37.85
CA GLN A 772 -6.41 -17.79 37.03
C GLN A 772 -6.73 -17.91 35.53
N GLN A 773 -6.82 -16.78 34.83
CA GLN A 773 -7.00 -16.70 33.38
C GLN A 773 -5.96 -15.76 32.76
N ILE A 774 -5.28 -16.20 31.71
CA ILE A 774 -4.33 -15.37 30.95
C ILE A 774 -5.12 -14.40 30.06
N THR A 775 -4.79 -13.11 30.13
CA THR A 775 -5.43 -12.05 29.34
C THR A 775 -4.54 -11.56 28.20
N GLN A 776 -3.22 -11.58 28.37
CA GLN A 776 -2.25 -11.15 27.35
C GLN A 776 -0.91 -11.84 27.60
N GLY A 777 -0.31 -12.44 26.57
CA GLY A 777 1.02 -13.05 26.65
C GLY A 777 2.04 -12.36 25.72
N TRP A 778 3.33 -12.53 26.03
CA TRP A 778 4.46 -12.10 25.20
C TRP A 778 5.62 -13.09 25.27
N ASN A 779 6.53 -13.01 24.30
CA ASN A 779 7.68 -13.93 24.13
C ASN A 779 7.29 -15.42 24.03
N GLY A 780 6.03 -15.70 23.67
CA GLY A 780 5.46 -17.03 23.44
C GLY A 780 3.99 -16.91 23.02
N VAL A 781 3.45 -17.94 22.39
CA VAL A 781 2.04 -18.04 21.99
C VAL A 781 1.30 -18.83 23.06
N PHE A 782 0.36 -18.19 23.75
CA PHE A 782 -0.37 -18.76 24.88
C PHE A 782 -1.76 -19.22 24.45
N ALA A 783 -2.13 -20.43 24.86
CA ALA A 783 -3.48 -20.98 24.76
C ALA A 783 -3.89 -21.55 26.11
N GLN A 784 -5.10 -21.22 26.57
CA GLN A 784 -5.64 -21.72 27.84
C GLN A 784 -7.02 -22.36 27.64
N THR A 785 -7.23 -23.53 28.25
CA THR A 785 -8.52 -24.22 28.29
C THR A 785 -8.83 -24.61 29.72
N GLY A 786 -9.79 -23.90 30.34
CA GLY A 786 -10.06 -24.01 31.77
C GLY A 786 -8.83 -23.58 32.58
N ALA A 787 -8.27 -24.48 33.39
CA ALA A 787 -7.05 -24.25 34.15
C ALA A 787 -5.75 -24.62 33.39
N ASN A 788 -5.84 -25.33 32.26
CA ASN A 788 -4.67 -25.85 31.55
C ASN A 788 -4.13 -24.82 30.56
N VAL A 789 -2.84 -24.52 30.66
CA VAL A 789 -2.09 -23.60 29.78
C VAL A 789 -1.13 -24.38 28.90
N THR A 790 -1.11 -24.06 27.61
CA THR A 790 -0.03 -24.38 26.68
C THR A 790 0.63 -23.07 26.25
N VAL A 791 1.95 -23.01 26.29
CA VAL A 791 2.77 -21.93 25.72
C VAL A 791 3.68 -22.53 24.67
N THR A 792 3.61 -22.10 23.43
CA THR A 792 4.59 -22.46 22.39
C THR A 792 5.52 -21.31 22.10
N ASN A 793 6.68 -21.60 21.50
CA ASN A 793 7.58 -20.56 21.03
C ASN A 793 6.89 -19.59 20.05
N ALA A 794 7.31 -18.32 20.10
CA ALA A 794 7.07 -17.38 19.02
C ALA A 794 7.95 -17.77 17.81
N SER A 795 7.66 -17.20 16.63
CA SER A 795 8.42 -17.44 15.39
C SER A 795 9.92 -17.19 15.55
N TRP A 796 10.31 -16.22 16.37
CA TRP A 796 11.69 -15.76 16.57
C TRP A 796 12.44 -16.44 17.73
N ASN A 797 11.80 -17.25 18.58
CA ASN A 797 12.45 -17.90 19.73
C ASN A 797 12.26 -19.43 19.82
N GLY A 798 12.02 -20.10 18.70
CA GLY A 798 11.94 -21.57 18.65
C GLY A 798 13.23 -22.28 19.05
N SER A 799 14.38 -21.76 18.62
CA SER A 799 15.69 -22.35 18.93
C SER A 799 16.06 -22.13 20.41
N LEU A 800 16.21 -23.23 21.16
CA LEU A 800 16.65 -23.25 22.55
C LEU A 800 17.82 -24.23 22.73
N PRO A 801 19.07 -23.76 22.55
CA PRO A 801 20.28 -24.57 22.76
C PRO A 801 20.36 -25.21 24.16
N ALA A 802 21.17 -26.26 24.29
CA ALA A 802 21.49 -26.85 25.59
C ALA A 802 22.11 -25.79 26.53
N GLY A 803 21.59 -25.66 27.76
CA GLY A 803 21.98 -24.65 28.73
C GLY A 803 21.37 -23.25 28.52
N ALA A 804 20.74 -22.98 27.37
CA ALA A 804 20.10 -21.69 27.10
C ALA A 804 18.74 -21.56 27.80
N SER A 805 18.25 -20.33 27.90
CA SER A 805 16.94 -20.01 28.48
C SER A 805 16.13 -19.05 27.62
N VAL A 806 14.81 -19.15 27.71
CA VAL A 806 13.84 -18.19 27.15
C VAL A 806 12.89 -17.70 28.23
N ASN A 807 12.39 -16.47 28.07
CA ASN A 807 11.62 -15.77 29.10
C ASN A 807 10.23 -15.33 28.58
N PRO A 808 9.29 -16.27 28.38
CA PRO A 808 7.89 -15.94 28.15
C PRO A 808 7.27 -15.27 29.38
N GLY A 809 6.32 -14.37 29.17
CA GLY A 809 5.60 -13.69 30.24
C GLY A 809 4.16 -13.38 29.83
N PHE A 810 3.32 -13.11 30.82
CA PHE A 810 1.91 -12.83 30.58
C PHE A 810 1.28 -12.01 31.71
N ASN A 811 0.21 -11.30 31.39
CA ASN A 811 -0.76 -10.76 32.35
C ASN A 811 -1.96 -11.71 32.45
N GLY A 812 -2.56 -11.77 33.62
CA GLY A 812 -3.76 -12.56 33.89
C GLY A 812 -4.63 -11.99 35.01
N SER A 813 -5.84 -12.53 35.13
CA SER A 813 -6.81 -12.23 36.19
C SER A 813 -6.99 -13.43 37.12
N TRP A 814 -7.49 -13.19 38.34
CA TRP A 814 -7.77 -14.24 39.34
C TRP A 814 -8.87 -13.81 40.31
N SER A 815 -9.49 -14.77 41.00
CA SER A 815 -10.49 -14.52 42.05
C SER A 815 -10.26 -15.42 43.27
N GLY A 816 -10.44 -14.87 44.48
CA GLY A 816 -10.24 -15.60 45.73
C GLY A 816 -8.77 -15.78 46.13
N SER A 817 -7.98 -16.52 45.33
CA SER A 817 -6.54 -16.70 45.54
C SER A 817 -5.77 -16.94 44.24
N ASN A 818 -4.46 -16.68 44.26
CA ASN A 818 -3.55 -16.83 43.12
C ASN A 818 -2.35 -17.77 43.46
N PRO A 819 -2.58 -19.07 43.70
CA PRO A 819 -1.51 -20.02 43.96
C PRO A 819 -0.66 -20.27 42.70
N SER A 820 0.68 -20.29 42.83
CA SER A 820 1.57 -20.58 41.71
C SER A 820 1.43 -22.03 41.20
N PRO A 821 1.57 -22.28 39.88
CA PRO A 821 1.67 -23.64 39.34
C PRO A 821 2.87 -24.40 39.89
N THR A 822 2.70 -25.68 40.21
CA THR A 822 3.73 -26.54 40.83
C THR A 822 4.26 -27.66 39.93
N SER A 823 3.76 -27.78 38.71
CA SER A 823 4.21 -28.77 37.74
C SER A 823 4.20 -28.19 36.33
N PHE A 824 5.31 -28.36 35.63
CA PHE A 824 5.55 -27.90 34.28
C PHE A 824 6.09 -29.06 33.43
N SER A 825 5.77 -29.07 32.14
CA SER A 825 6.36 -30.00 31.17
C SER A 825 6.77 -29.27 29.90
N LEU A 826 7.97 -29.55 29.38
CA LEU A 826 8.50 -29.02 28.13
C LEU A 826 8.56 -30.13 27.08
N ASN A 827 7.90 -29.96 25.94
CA ASN A 827 7.79 -30.97 24.87
C ASN A 827 7.36 -32.36 25.38
N GLY A 828 6.53 -32.40 26.42
CA GLY A 828 6.04 -33.62 27.08
C GLY A 828 6.92 -34.17 28.22
N SER A 829 8.13 -33.65 28.43
CA SER A 829 9.03 -34.06 29.53
C SER A 829 8.84 -33.17 30.76
N LYS A 830 8.78 -33.75 31.96
CA LYS A 830 8.56 -33.00 33.22
C LYS A 830 9.79 -32.15 33.57
N CYS A 831 9.57 -30.88 33.91
CA CYS A 831 10.63 -29.97 34.36
C CYS A 831 10.85 -30.02 35.88
N SER A 832 12.05 -29.64 36.30
CA SER A 832 12.43 -29.34 37.70
C SER A 832 12.09 -27.90 38.10
#